data_AF-A0A5B2VVT2-F1
#
_entry.id   AF-A0A5B2VVT2-F1
#
_cell.length_a   1.000
_cell.length_b   1.000
_cell.length_c   1.000
_cell.angle_alpha   90.00
_cell.angle_beta   90.00
_cell.angle_gamma   90.00
#
_symmetry.space_group_name_H-M   'P 1'
#
loop_
_entity.id
_entity.type
_entity.pdbx_description
1 polymer ?
#
loop_
_entity_poly.entity_id
_entity_poly.type
_entity_poly.pdbx_seq_one_letter_code
_entity_poly.pdbx_strand_id
1 'polypeptide(L)'
;MQESSTKTFSVRFPDIYQRIQAMWETIRGEHTQEDGSSSLAAIGLNEVSFYDKFPGADLPSRFRQGCMEQRGDVELIADKTLPLAGLASYIRTVKSDEFYFYFGLVQINNEYCYTITGDCGVKDQAFYEPLFDEIWQSLQYFGDPGEEFAKQQAAIDAMFAKYAPATKEAEEKKTASPFHIPADGQDSWELGGHQFRLLPDSKVHISETDGALYVRLDGEMPGYSDDAHGHLLNDYEDGKVYLQFYFKGIYNNGTPTGTFIFEQERDETYRSYLWKGGFPFSFNFNGTATLQDGWLGISGHFDNYLLQVAKRLPVEELEWTKYRFLSAEELETATPDIVHHIQLTNPDPALLNDTLHPFTEMETLTVFYSSDNEAATSLLEVPTAIKGFMSLRELNLTGIRGIDSLPQWIGDLKELERLDIAGSQIADIHPSIFQLPKLQYCYLSNNRLQSIPPVLPDTLKTLVLENNQLTSLPASLSALPQLRHLNISRNPLQELPPGLEKIADLNLELEKKMSLLDYTYHGANGKGVIPYDGTMFQAINDTGLRQTLENAVKALQLGDYQQGLLQLARQSVALATTAPDDYANTGNHRFGGLPDLPPDIAYPSFTDQNGHEKGLQFIAQLNCADISHLQDYLPRTGMLYFFIQDQEEMGPKVIYFDGDLTTLQSAAGLDIEEDYIFDQNGIYTPFQAAADKYPGIPFFYNARDYFQDKAPELEALEEMYDETKALKEALYPSVNPVHSVNSYVFKQHDTPEAEAVNALKGKPEDWMVLLRVSSDDNTGFNFWDAGDIYFMIHKSDLVQGDFSNVYCGLESS
;
A
#
# COMPACT_ATOMS: atom_id res chain seq x y z
N MET A 1 34.01 12.03 6.09
CA MET A 1 32.75 12.71 5.75
C MET A 1 32.71 12.99 4.26
N GLN A 2 31.65 12.55 3.59
CA GLN A 2 31.38 12.81 2.18
C GLN A 2 30.66 14.14 2.00
N GLU A 3 31.19 15.02 1.14
CA GLU A 3 30.57 16.30 0.82
C GLU A 3 29.56 16.12 -0.31
N SER A 4 28.34 16.62 -0.12
CA SER A 4 27.26 16.64 -1.11
C SER A 4 26.76 18.07 -1.27
N SER A 5 26.35 18.43 -2.48
CA SER A 5 26.00 19.81 -2.84
C SER A 5 24.84 19.89 -3.81
N THR A 6 23.92 20.82 -3.57
CA THR A 6 22.93 21.31 -4.53
C THR A 6 23.44 22.60 -5.19
N LYS A 7 22.58 23.35 -5.89
CA LYS A 7 22.95 24.67 -6.42
C LYS A 7 22.96 25.76 -5.35
N THR A 8 22.27 25.56 -4.24
CA THR A 8 22.12 26.58 -3.18
C THR A 8 22.83 26.22 -1.87
N PHE A 9 23.25 24.98 -1.65
CA PHE A 9 24.06 24.63 -0.48
C PHE A 9 24.88 23.34 -0.65
N SER A 10 25.84 23.14 0.24
CA SER A 10 26.54 21.88 0.44
C SER A 10 26.57 21.51 1.91
N VAL A 11 26.67 20.22 2.18
CA VAL A 11 26.79 19.65 3.51
C VAL A 11 27.67 18.41 3.47
N ARG A 12 28.24 18.04 4.61
CA ARG A 12 29.06 16.85 4.78
C ARG A 12 28.36 15.83 5.65
N PHE A 13 28.27 14.60 5.14
CA PHE A 13 27.74 13.46 5.89
C PHE A 13 28.88 12.60 6.43
N PRO A 14 28.81 12.12 7.69
CA PRO A 14 29.69 11.08 8.22
C PRO A 14 29.69 9.85 7.33
N ASP A 15 30.84 9.16 7.27
CA ASP A 15 31.07 8.04 6.35
C ASP A 15 30.18 6.82 6.65
N ILE A 16 29.40 6.87 7.73
CA ILE A 16 28.42 5.85 8.07
C ILE A 16 27.11 5.97 7.26
N TYR A 17 26.78 7.16 6.74
CA TYR A 17 25.63 7.33 5.84
C TYR A 17 26.01 6.84 4.45
N GLN A 18 25.30 5.85 3.95
CA GLN A 18 25.65 5.07 2.75
C GLN A 18 24.94 5.58 1.49
N ARG A 19 23.67 6.02 1.57
CA ARG A 19 23.00 6.77 0.50
C ARG A 19 23.04 8.26 0.80
N ILE A 20 23.62 9.08 -0.07
CA ILE A 20 23.48 10.54 0.00
C ILE A 20 22.96 11.04 -1.35
N GLN A 21 21.68 11.37 -1.42
CA GLN A 21 21.01 11.80 -2.66
C GLN A 21 20.60 13.27 -2.58
N ALA A 22 20.78 14.00 -3.68
CA ALA A 22 20.23 15.35 -3.85
C ALA A 22 18.97 15.30 -4.71
N MET A 23 17.85 15.80 -4.20
CA MET A 23 16.59 15.94 -4.93
C MET A 23 16.11 17.39 -4.79
N TRP A 24 16.01 18.10 -5.92
CA TRP A 24 15.83 19.56 -5.95
C TRP A 24 16.89 20.27 -5.08
N GLU A 25 16.45 21.16 -4.19
CA GLU A 25 17.29 21.80 -3.18
C GLU A 25 17.17 21.08 -1.82
N THR A 26 17.21 19.74 -1.83
CA THR A 26 17.27 18.90 -0.63
C THR A 26 18.34 17.81 -0.78
N ILE A 27 19.15 17.56 0.26
CA ILE A 27 20.13 16.48 0.31
C ILE A 27 19.76 15.53 1.46
N ARG A 28 19.54 14.25 1.17
CA ARG A 28 19.18 13.21 2.14
C ARG A 28 20.27 12.14 2.24
N GLY A 29 20.67 11.84 3.48
CA GLY A 29 21.55 10.76 3.89
C GLY A 29 20.77 9.62 4.57
N GLU A 30 21.09 8.36 4.27
CA GLU A 30 20.52 7.17 4.94
C GLU A 30 21.62 6.18 5.35
N HIS A 31 21.45 5.54 6.51
CA HIS A 31 22.25 4.41 6.96
C HIS A 31 21.34 3.29 7.49
N THR A 32 21.39 2.12 6.86
CA THR A 32 20.62 0.92 7.25
C THR A 32 21.53 -0.07 7.99
N GLN A 33 21.04 -0.65 9.09
CA GLN A 33 21.70 -1.71 9.85
C GLN A 33 21.08 -3.08 9.54
N GLU A 34 21.84 -4.16 9.74
CA GLU A 34 21.45 -5.55 9.42
C GLU A 34 20.17 -6.05 10.13
N ASP A 35 19.73 -5.38 11.20
CA ASP A 35 18.50 -5.71 11.93
C ASP A 35 17.24 -5.01 11.40
N GLY A 36 17.35 -4.27 10.29
CA GLY A 36 16.26 -3.53 9.66
C GLY A 36 16.02 -2.13 10.27
N SER A 37 16.85 -1.69 11.22
CA SER A 37 16.80 -0.30 11.72
C SER A 37 17.59 0.64 10.81
N SER A 38 17.02 1.78 10.45
CA SER A 38 17.69 2.81 9.64
C SER A 38 17.75 4.16 10.35
N SER A 39 18.75 4.96 9.99
CA SER A 39 18.83 6.37 10.35
C SER A 39 18.86 7.24 9.10
N LEU A 40 18.16 8.37 9.17
CA LEU A 40 18.02 9.34 8.09
C LEU A 40 18.49 10.71 8.53
N ALA A 41 19.03 11.50 7.60
CA ALA A 41 19.29 12.92 7.77
C ALA A 41 19.09 13.66 6.46
N ALA A 42 18.13 14.57 6.39
CA ALA A 42 17.82 15.36 5.20
C ALA A 42 17.94 16.85 5.49
N ILE A 43 18.58 17.62 4.60
CA ILE A 43 18.66 19.07 4.65
C ILE A 43 18.00 19.65 3.42
N GLY A 44 17.10 20.62 3.57
CA GLY A 44 16.37 21.21 2.45
C GLY A 44 16.18 22.72 2.54
N LEU A 45 16.02 23.36 1.39
CA LEU A 45 15.64 24.77 1.24
C LEU A 45 14.12 24.92 1.35
N ASN A 46 13.66 25.83 2.21
CA ASN A 46 12.25 26.14 2.40
C ASN A 46 12.01 27.65 2.51
N GLU A 47 10.83 28.12 2.12
CA GLU A 47 10.38 29.47 2.47
C GLU A 47 10.16 29.59 3.98
N VAL A 48 10.51 30.75 4.54
CA VAL A 48 10.21 31.10 5.95
C VAL A 48 8.70 31.08 6.21
N SER A 49 7.90 31.43 5.19
CA SER A 49 6.43 31.43 5.23
C SER A 49 5.83 30.05 5.49
N PHE A 50 6.54 28.96 5.18
CA PHE A 50 6.10 27.60 5.51
C PHE A 50 5.75 27.45 7.00
N TYR A 51 6.49 28.16 7.87
CA TYR A 51 6.27 28.10 9.31
C TYR A 51 5.16 29.03 9.79
N ASP A 52 4.58 29.88 8.94
CA ASP A 52 3.52 30.81 9.32
C ASP A 52 2.22 30.09 9.72
N LYS A 53 2.04 28.84 9.28
CA LYS A 53 0.91 27.98 9.66
C LYS A 53 0.96 27.51 11.11
N PHE A 54 2.14 27.50 11.74
CA PHE A 54 2.31 27.06 13.12
C PHE A 54 2.20 28.26 14.08
N PRO A 55 1.58 28.11 15.26
CA PRO A 55 1.44 29.21 16.21
C PRO A 55 2.79 29.61 16.83
N GLY A 56 3.04 30.92 16.94
CA GLY A 56 4.25 31.48 17.55
C GLY A 56 4.47 32.95 17.20
N ALA A 57 5.08 33.72 18.11
CA ALA A 57 5.31 35.16 17.91
C ALA A 57 6.50 35.47 16.99
N ASP A 58 7.39 34.50 16.78
CA ASP A 58 8.60 34.60 15.97
C ASP A 58 8.90 33.27 15.27
N LEU A 59 9.77 33.28 14.25
CA LEU A 59 10.14 32.09 13.47
C LEU A 59 10.62 30.92 14.36
N PRO A 60 11.49 31.11 15.36
CA PRO A 60 11.90 30.01 16.24
C PRO A 60 10.74 29.38 17.00
N SER A 61 9.79 30.17 17.51
CA SER A 61 8.62 29.64 18.21
C SER A 61 7.72 28.83 17.27
N ARG A 62 7.52 29.30 16.04
CA ARG A 62 6.72 28.60 15.01
C ARG A 62 7.39 27.32 14.53
N PHE A 63 8.70 27.37 14.30
CA PHE A 63 9.52 26.20 13.99
C PHE A 63 9.40 25.13 15.06
N ARG A 64 9.59 25.52 16.32
CA ARG A 64 9.47 24.63 17.48
C ARG A 64 8.13 23.94 17.57
N GLN A 65 7.06 24.67 17.29
CA GLN A 65 5.71 24.11 17.27
C GLN A 65 5.53 23.15 16.10
N GLY A 66 5.96 23.53 14.90
CA GLY A 66 5.90 22.64 13.73
C GLY A 66 6.67 21.33 13.89
N CYS A 67 7.77 21.32 14.67
CA CYS A 67 8.47 20.08 14.99
C CYS A 67 7.62 19.09 15.82
N MET A 68 6.71 19.60 16.64
CA MET A 68 5.83 18.75 17.48
C MET A 68 4.68 18.15 16.67
N GLU A 69 4.26 18.80 15.58
CA GLU A 69 3.09 18.37 14.79
C GLU A 69 3.48 17.46 13.62
N GLN A 70 4.70 17.57 13.10
CA GLN A 70 5.13 16.84 11.89
C GLN A 70 5.25 15.31 12.03
N ARG A 71 5.32 14.76 13.25
CA ARG A 71 5.56 13.32 13.49
C ARG A 71 4.57 12.68 14.48
N GLY A 72 3.42 13.32 14.72
CA GLY A 72 2.41 12.84 15.66
C GLY A 72 2.82 13.05 17.12
N ASP A 73 2.33 12.21 18.04
CA ASP A 73 2.63 12.31 19.47
C ASP A 73 4.11 12.04 19.75
N VAL A 74 4.85 13.09 20.10
CA VAL A 74 6.29 13.05 20.39
C VAL A 74 6.64 13.83 21.66
N GLU A 75 7.59 13.34 22.45
CA GLU A 75 8.12 13.98 23.65
C GLU A 75 9.31 14.90 23.31
N LEU A 76 9.31 16.13 23.83
CA LEU A 76 10.46 17.05 23.71
C LEU A 76 11.66 16.52 24.51
N ILE A 77 12.77 16.26 23.83
CA ILE A 77 14.04 15.90 24.47
C ILE A 77 14.83 17.16 24.83
N ALA A 78 15.17 17.97 23.83
CA ALA A 78 16.01 19.14 24.04
C ALA A 78 15.85 20.18 22.93
N ASP A 79 15.98 21.45 23.32
CA ASP A 79 16.27 22.57 22.43
C ASP A 79 17.75 22.92 22.53
N LYS A 80 18.44 23.03 21.39
CA LYS A 80 19.84 23.47 21.32
C LYS A 80 20.06 24.43 20.16
N THR A 81 21.19 25.12 20.20
CA THR A 81 21.62 26.05 19.15
C THR A 81 23.02 25.68 18.73
N LEU A 82 23.27 25.52 17.42
CA LEU A 82 24.61 25.28 16.90
C LEU A 82 25.10 26.50 16.11
N PRO A 83 26.40 26.84 16.21
CA PRO A 83 26.96 27.96 15.45
C PRO A 83 27.06 27.59 13.97
N LEU A 84 26.34 28.31 13.11
CA LEU A 84 26.34 28.09 11.66
C LEU A 84 26.66 29.38 10.91
N ALA A 85 27.91 29.52 10.46
CA ALA A 85 28.39 30.66 9.66
C ALA A 85 28.03 32.07 10.20
N GLY A 86 27.81 32.22 11.51
CA GLY A 86 27.42 33.47 12.15
C GLY A 86 25.90 33.76 12.16
N LEU A 87 25.10 32.84 11.62
CA LEU A 87 23.64 32.85 11.72
C LEU A 87 23.16 32.09 12.95
N ALA A 88 22.00 32.50 13.48
CA ALA A 88 21.32 31.77 14.53
C ALA A 88 20.68 30.52 13.92
N SER A 89 21.11 29.34 14.38
CA SER A 89 20.42 28.08 14.09
C SER A 89 19.72 27.56 15.33
N TYR A 90 18.56 26.96 15.11
CA TYR A 90 17.68 26.43 16.14
C TYR A 90 17.52 24.95 15.89
N ILE A 91 17.77 24.13 16.89
CA ILE A 91 17.59 22.68 16.81
C ILE A 91 16.65 22.27 17.93
N ARG A 92 15.71 21.42 17.57
CA ARG A 92 14.78 20.77 18.49
C ARG A 92 14.85 19.28 18.24
N THR A 93 14.98 18.53 19.31
CA THR A 93 15.02 17.08 19.28
C THR A 93 13.84 16.55 20.06
N VAL A 94 13.15 15.59 19.50
CA VAL A 94 11.96 14.97 20.07
C VAL A 94 12.05 13.47 19.88
N LYS A 95 11.25 12.68 20.58
CA LYS A 95 11.16 11.24 20.35
C LYS A 95 9.72 10.78 20.38
N SER A 96 9.43 9.79 19.57
CA SER A 96 8.39 8.80 19.85
C SER A 96 9.04 7.65 20.62
N ASP A 97 8.33 6.55 20.77
CA ASP A 97 8.84 5.42 21.53
C ASP A 97 9.73 4.48 20.72
N GLU A 98 9.57 4.49 19.40
CA GLU A 98 10.41 3.71 18.50
C GLU A 98 11.50 4.59 17.88
N PHE A 99 11.21 5.87 17.63
CA PHE A 99 12.10 6.77 16.90
C PHE A 99 12.48 8.05 17.65
N TYR A 100 13.74 8.41 17.57
CA TYR A 100 14.29 9.71 17.90
C TYR A 100 14.30 10.60 16.65
N PHE A 101 13.87 11.85 16.78
CA PHE A 101 13.79 12.84 15.71
C PHE A 101 14.62 14.09 16.02
N TYR A 102 15.34 14.56 15.01
CA TYR A 102 16.21 15.72 15.03
C TYR A 102 15.72 16.77 14.03
N PHE A 103 15.28 17.93 14.50
CA PHE A 103 14.85 19.03 13.65
C PHE A 103 15.79 20.21 13.81
N GLY A 104 16.20 20.84 12.71
CA GLY A 104 16.98 22.07 12.75
C GLY A 104 16.50 23.10 11.72
N LEU A 105 16.73 24.37 12.02
CA LEU A 105 16.40 25.50 11.16
C LEU A 105 17.47 26.58 11.25
N VAL A 106 17.89 27.09 10.11
CA VAL A 106 18.73 28.29 10.00
C VAL A 106 18.12 29.23 8.96
N GLN A 107 17.76 30.43 9.40
CA GLN A 107 17.21 31.45 8.51
C GLN A 107 18.34 32.15 7.76
N ILE A 108 18.28 32.13 6.43
CA ILE A 108 19.33 32.71 5.56
C ILE A 108 19.00 34.16 5.20
N ASN A 109 17.71 34.46 4.95
CA ASN A 109 17.19 35.81 4.79
C ASN A 109 15.70 35.85 5.22
N ASN A 110 15.01 36.96 4.98
CA ASN A 110 13.61 37.11 5.41
C ASN A 110 12.62 36.18 4.67
N GLU A 111 13.02 35.60 3.53
CA GLU A 111 12.17 34.80 2.65
C GLU A 111 12.50 33.31 2.73
N TYR A 112 13.78 32.94 2.91
CA TYR A 112 14.24 31.55 2.83
C TYR A 112 15.04 31.09 4.07
N CYS A 113 14.89 29.82 4.39
CA CYS A 113 15.62 29.11 5.43
C CYS A 113 16.06 27.72 4.97
N TYR A 114 17.12 27.19 5.56
CA TYR A 114 17.41 25.77 5.48
C TYR A 114 16.87 25.06 6.71
N THR A 115 16.43 23.83 6.49
CA THR A 115 15.95 22.94 7.55
C THR A 115 16.74 21.64 7.51
N ILE A 116 16.89 20.98 8.65
CA ILE A 116 17.34 19.60 8.73
C ILE A 116 16.29 18.76 9.45
N THR A 117 16.06 17.56 8.94
CA THR A 117 15.28 16.52 9.59
C THR A 117 16.12 15.26 9.64
N GLY A 118 16.45 14.79 10.83
CA GLY A 118 17.06 13.47 11.04
C GLY A 118 16.15 12.58 11.87
N ASP A 119 16.23 11.28 11.65
CA ASP A 119 15.52 10.28 12.44
C ASP A 119 16.35 9.01 12.60
N CYS A 120 16.21 8.34 13.73
CA CYS A 120 16.84 7.04 14.02
C CYS A 120 16.07 6.31 15.11
N GLY A 121 16.36 5.02 15.34
CA GLY A 121 15.80 4.30 16.48
C GLY A 121 16.21 4.92 17.82
N VAL A 122 15.31 4.98 18.81
CA VAL A 122 15.61 5.57 20.14
C VAL A 122 16.83 4.93 20.81
N LYS A 123 17.00 3.61 20.64
CA LYS A 123 18.15 2.85 21.17
C LYS A 123 19.49 3.34 20.61
N ASP A 124 19.48 3.99 19.45
CA ASP A 124 20.66 4.43 18.71
C ASP A 124 20.89 5.96 18.80
N GLN A 125 20.04 6.70 19.53
CA GLN A 125 20.14 8.15 19.69
C GLN A 125 21.56 8.60 20.08
N ALA A 126 22.14 7.95 21.10
CA ALA A 126 23.45 8.33 21.63
C ALA A 126 24.57 8.21 20.58
N PHE A 127 24.35 7.42 19.53
CA PHE A 127 25.26 7.25 18.42
C PHE A 127 24.99 8.26 17.30
N TYR A 128 23.73 8.45 16.88
CA TYR A 128 23.38 9.27 15.72
C TYR A 128 23.19 10.77 15.99
N GLU A 129 22.72 11.16 17.18
CA GLU A 129 22.51 12.58 17.48
C GLU A 129 23.78 13.44 17.31
N PRO A 130 24.98 13.00 17.77
CA PRO A 130 26.22 13.73 17.50
C PRO A 130 26.56 13.82 16.00
N LEU A 131 26.16 12.82 15.22
CA LEU A 131 26.38 12.79 13.77
C LEU A 131 25.44 13.77 13.06
N PHE A 132 24.18 13.89 13.50
CA PHE A 132 23.27 14.94 13.00
C PHE A 132 23.79 16.35 13.31
N ASP A 133 24.35 16.57 14.50
CA ASP A 133 25.00 17.83 14.84
C ASP A 133 26.18 18.14 13.89
N GLU A 134 27.01 17.15 13.61
CA GLU A 134 28.15 17.27 12.69
C GLU A 134 27.71 17.57 11.25
N ILE A 135 26.68 16.86 10.77
CA ILE A 135 26.05 17.13 9.46
C ILE A 135 25.56 18.57 9.43
N TRP A 136 24.72 18.96 10.38
CA TRP A 136 24.13 20.29 10.39
C TRP A 136 25.18 21.39 10.42
N GLN A 137 26.21 21.27 11.27
CA GLN A 137 27.30 22.25 11.38
C GLN A 137 28.18 22.36 10.12
N SER A 138 28.17 21.34 9.28
CA SER A 138 28.94 21.35 8.04
C SER A 138 28.22 22.06 6.88
N LEU A 139 26.96 22.47 7.07
CA LEU A 139 26.16 23.21 6.09
C LEU A 139 26.86 24.49 5.64
N GLN A 140 27.12 24.59 4.34
CA GLN A 140 27.59 25.78 3.65
C GLN A 140 26.57 26.16 2.59
N TYR A 141 25.97 27.33 2.69
CA TYR A 141 25.03 27.80 1.69
C TYR A 141 25.68 28.81 0.73
N PHE A 142 25.21 28.80 -0.52
CA PHE A 142 25.67 29.61 -1.64
C PHE A 142 24.53 29.77 -2.67
N GLY A 143 24.81 30.35 -3.84
CA GLY A 143 23.78 30.52 -4.88
C GLY A 143 22.64 31.48 -4.49
N ASP A 144 21.60 31.51 -5.32
CA ASP A 144 20.38 32.31 -5.09
C ASP A 144 19.22 31.37 -4.71
N PRO A 145 18.80 31.34 -3.43
CA PRO A 145 17.73 30.45 -2.99
C PRO A 145 16.39 30.75 -3.66
N GLY A 146 16.11 32.01 -4.00
CA GLY A 146 14.84 32.37 -4.63
C GLY A 146 14.73 31.91 -6.07
N GLU A 147 15.83 31.96 -6.82
CA GLU A 147 15.85 31.49 -8.22
C GLU A 147 15.59 29.98 -8.31
N GLU A 148 16.23 29.19 -7.45
CA GLU A 148 16.09 27.72 -7.50
C GLU A 148 14.78 27.25 -6.86
N PHE A 149 14.31 27.90 -5.79
CA PHE A 149 12.98 27.61 -5.23
C PHE A 149 11.86 27.91 -6.24
N ALA A 150 11.94 29.02 -6.98
CA ALA A 150 10.98 29.33 -8.04
C ALA A 150 10.96 28.30 -9.17
N LYS A 151 12.12 27.73 -9.54
CA LYS A 151 12.20 26.63 -10.53
C LYS A 151 11.57 25.35 -10.01
N GLN A 152 11.80 25.03 -8.74
CA GLN A 152 11.17 23.88 -8.08
C GLN A 152 9.64 24.05 -8.06
N GLN A 153 9.15 25.21 -7.62
CA GLN A 153 7.72 25.48 -7.58
C GLN A 153 7.09 25.45 -8.97
N ALA A 154 7.72 26.02 -9.99
CA ALA A 154 7.21 25.97 -11.36
C ALA A 154 7.15 24.54 -11.93
N ALA A 155 8.06 23.65 -11.55
CA ALA A 155 8.02 22.24 -11.94
C ALA A 155 6.87 21.49 -11.26
N ILE A 156 6.63 21.77 -9.98
CA ILE A 156 5.49 21.25 -9.22
C ILE A 156 4.18 21.77 -9.82
N ASP A 157 4.07 23.08 -10.02
CA ASP A 157 2.89 23.73 -10.59
C ASP A 157 2.60 23.21 -12.01
N ALA A 158 3.62 23.01 -12.85
CA ALA A 158 3.44 22.44 -14.18
C ALA A 158 2.92 20.99 -14.15
N MET A 159 3.33 20.21 -13.15
CA MET A 159 2.83 18.86 -12.92
C MET A 159 1.34 18.88 -12.55
N PHE A 160 0.90 19.85 -11.74
CA PHE A 160 -0.49 19.97 -11.28
C PHE A 160 -1.40 20.81 -12.18
N ALA A 161 -0.84 21.66 -13.05
CA ALA A 161 -1.60 22.55 -13.95
C ALA A 161 -2.48 21.81 -14.96
N LYS A 162 -2.19 20.53 -15.24
CA LYS A 162 -3.03 19.65 -16.06
C LYS A 162 -4.42 19.39 -15.44
N TYR A 163 -4.56 19.64 -14.13
CA TYR A 163 -5.77 19.39 -13.34
C TYR A 163 -6.45 20.67 -12.83
N ALA A 164 -5.96 21.85 -13.20
CA ALA A 164 -6.49 23.12 -12.71
C ALA A 164 -7.64 23.63 -13.60
N PRO A 165 -8.84 23.94 -13.06
CA PRO A 165 -9.89 24.59 -13.82
C PRO A 165 -9.52 26.03 -14.20
N ALA A 166 -10.09 26.53 -15.29
CA ALA A 166 -9.81 27.85 -15.84
C ALA A 166 -10.06 28.96 -14.80
N THR A 167 -9.04 29.81 -14.63
CA THR A 167 -8.93 30.92 -13.69
C THR A 167 -10.19 31.79 -13.57
N LYS A 168 -10.65 32.01 -12.31
CA LYS A 168 -11.45 33.20 -11.96
C LYS A 168 -11.14 33.75 -10.56
N GLU A 169 -11.45 35.03 -10.45
CA GLU A 169 -11.09 36.05 -9.46
C GLU A 169 -11.15 35.61 -7.99
N ALA A 170 -10.13 36.01 -7.22
CA ALA A 170 -10.06 35.83 -5.78
C ALA A 170 -11.18 36.63 -5.08
N GLU A 171 -12.25 35.95 -4.69
CA GLU A 171 -13.17 36.48 -3.69
C GLU A 171 -12.46 36.50 -2.32
N GLU A 172 -12.63 37.59 -1.55
CA GLU A 172 -12.13 37.69 -0.18
C GLU A 172 -12.65 36.52 0.66
N LYS A 173 -11.74 35.65 1.16
CA LYS A 173 -12.09 34.54 2.06
C LYS A 173 -12.86 35.07 3.28
N LYS A 174 -14.19 34.95 3.27
CA LYS A 174 -15.03 35.21 4.45
C LYS A 174 -14.65 34.22 5.54
N THR A 175 -14.28 34.69 6.72
CA THR A 175 -13.96 33.83 7.87
C THR A 175 -15.19 33.01 8.29
N ALA A 176 -15.02 31.71 8.49
CA ALA A 176 -16.06 30.83 8.98
C ALA A 176 -16.31 31.12 10.47
N SER A 177 -17.57 31.36 10.84
CA SER A 177 -17.97 31.49 12.25
C SER A 177 -18.17 30.10 12.87
N PRO A 178 -17.88 29.90 14.18
CA PRO A 178 -18.22 28.66 14.87
C PRO A 178 -19.71 28.32 14.73
N PHE A 179 -20.02 27.02 14.74
CA PHE A 179 -21.40 26.57 14.67
C PHE A 179 -22.21 27.04 15.88
N HIS A 180 -23.45 27.46 15.62
CA HIS A 180 -24.47 27.75 16.62
C HIS A 180 -25.78 27.11 16.18
N ILE A 181 -26.52 26.53 17.14
CA ILE A 181 -27.84 25.94 16.87
C ILE A 181 -28.77 27.02 16.29
N PRO A 182 -29.42 26.77 15.14
CA PRO A 182 -30.34 27.73 14.52
C PRO A 182 -31.46 28.17 15.48
N ALA A 183 -31.65 29.48 15.63
CA ALA A 183 -32.65 30.04 16.54
C ALA A 183 -34.11 29.72 16.14
N ASP A 184 -34.34 29.43 14.85
CA ASP A 184 -35.62 28.98 14.31
C ASP A 184 -35.80 27.46 14.37
N GLY A 185 -34.76 26.72 14.76
CA GLY A 185 -34.74 25.25 14.83
C GLY A 185 -34.88 24.55 13.48
N GLN A 186 -34.55 25.23 12.37
CA GLN A 186 -34.63 24.65 11.03
C GLN A 186 -33.26 24.18 10.52
N ASP A 187 -33.28 23.16 9.65
CA ASP A 187 -32.09 22.70 8.95
C ASP A 187 -31.65 23.72 7.88
N SER A 188 -30.35 23.83 7.62
CA SER A 188 -29.79 24.70 6.59
C SER A 188 -28.53 24.11 5.95
N TRP A 189 -28.27 24.46 4.69
CA TRP A 189 -27.04 24.14 3.97
C TRP A 189 -26.73 25.27 2.98
N GLU A 190 -25.59 25.92 3.17
CA GLU A 190 -25.08 26.98 2.31
C GLU A 190 -23.63 26.69 1.89
N LEU A 191 -23.32 26.92 0.62
CA LEU A 191 -21.95 26.88 0.10
C LEU A 191 -21.71 28.05 -0.85
N GLY A 192 -20.69 28.88 -0.58
CA GLY A 192 -20.32 29.99 -1.46
C GLY A 192 -21.44 31.01 -1.70
N GLY A 193 -22.37 31.16 -0.75
CA GLY A 193 -23.55 32.01 -0.92
C GLY A 193 -24.74 31.36 -1.64
N HIS A 194 -24.61 30.10 -2.07
CA HIS A 194 -25.70 29.33 -2.68
C HIS A 194 -26.38 28.45 -1.64
N GLN A 195 -27.71 28.47 -1.62
CA GLN A 195 -28.53 27.64 -0.73
C GLN A 195 -28.79 26.27 -1.35
N PHE A 196 -28.60 25.22 -0.56
CA PHE A 196 -28.89 23.85 -0.94
C PHE A 196 -30.15 23.38 -0.22
N ARG A 197 -30.98 22.63 -0.94
CA ARG A 197 -32.12 21.93 -0.35
C ARG A 197 -31.64 20.56 0.13
N LEU A 198 -31.67 20.35 1.45
CA LEU A 198 -31.46 19.03 2.04
C LEU A 198 -32.53 18.04 1.57
N LEU A 199 -32.09 16.89 1.08
CA LEU A 199 -32.94 15.83 0.56
C LEU A 199 -33.38 14.88 1.70
N PRO A 200 -34.59 14.31 1.62
CA PRO A 200 -35.10 13.37 2.62
C PRO A 200 -34.26 12.08 2.75
N ASP A 201 -33.50 11.72 1.71
CA ASP A 201 -32.72 10.49 1.64
C ASP A 201 -31.43 10.52 2.49
N SER A 202 -31.19 11.60 3.23
CA SER A 202 -30.09 11.72 4.19
C SER A 202 -30.13 10.56 5.21
N LYS A 203 -29.04 9.81 5.34
CA LYS A 203 -28.98 8.60 6.19
C LYS A 203 -28.27 8.90 7.49
N VAL A 204 -28.91 8.59 8.61
CA VAL A 204 -28.32 8.68 9.95
C VAL A 204 -28.55 7.35 10.67
N HIS A 205 -27.48 6.65 11.03
CA HIS A 205 -27.57 5.38 11.76
C HIS A 205 -26.23 5.05 12.41
N ILE A 206 -26.25 4.14 13.38
CA ILE A 206 -25.03 3.53 13.89
C ILE A 206 -24.72 2.30 13.04
N SER A 207 -23.50 2.24 12.52
CA SER A 207 -23.00 1.16 11.68
C SER A 207 -22.87 -0.14 12.46
N GLU A 208 -23.41 -1.24 11.94
CA GLU A 208 -23.24 -2.58 12.53
C GLU A 208 -21.82 -3.12 12.36
N THR A 209 -21.02 -2.58 11.43
CA THR A 209 -19.69 -3.12 11.12
C THR A 209 -18.59 -2.51 11.99
N ASP A 210 -18.55 -1.19 12.11
CA ASP A 210 -17.50 -0.47 12.83
C ASP A 210 -17.99 0.28 14.07
N GLY A 211 -19.31 0.29 14.31
CA GLY A 211 -19.94 0.91 15.48
C GLY A 211 -19.88 2.43 15.51
N ALA A 212 -19.58 3.09 14.39
CA ALA A 212 -19.57 4.54 14.28
C ALA A 212 -20.97 5.11 14.01
N LEU A 213 -21.20 6.37 14.39
CA LEU A 213 -22.36 7.13 13.94
C LEU A 213 -22.11 7.60 12.52
N TYR A 214 -22.82 7.02 11.55
CA TYR A 214 -22.77 7.40 10.15
C TYR A 214 -23.81 8.49 9.87
N VAL A 215 -23.38 9.59 9.27
CA VAL A 215 -24.23 10.71 8.86
C VAL A 215 -23.94 11.07 7.41
N ARG A 216 -24.87 10.78 6.52
CA ARG A 216 -24.86 11.23 5.13
C ARG A 216 -25.94 12.28 4.93
N LEU A 217 -25.52 13.45 4.49
CA LEU A 217 -26.37 14.57 4.12
C LEU A 217 -26.39 14.66 2.59
N ASP A 218 -27.54 14.40 1.99
CA ASP A 218 -27.73 14.60 0.55
C ASP A 218 -28.40 15.97 0.34
N GLY A 219 -27.90 16.73 -0.62
CA GLY A 219 -28.34 18.08 -0.94
C GLY A 219 -28.55 18.26 -2.43
N GLU A 220 -29.40 19.20 -2.81
CA GLU A 220 -29.60 19.60 -4.20
C GLU A 220 -29.60 21.12 -4.30
N MET A 221 -28.87 21.67 -5.26
CA MET A 221 -28.89 23.09 -5.58
C MET A 221 -30.14 23.45 -6.40
N PRO A 222 -31.09 24.25 -5.88
CA PRO A 222 -32.27 24.64 -6.64
C PRO A 222 -31.91 25.56 -7.81
N GLY A 223 -32.35 25.19 -9.02
CA GLY A 223 -32.07 25.98 -10.23
C GLY A 223 -30.64 25.85 -10.75
N TYR A 224 -30.01 24.69 -10.52
CA TYR A 224 -28.71 24.34 -11.06
C TYR A 224 -28.62 24.53 -12.59
N SER A 225 -27.44 24.89 -13.05
CA SER A 225 -27.08 25.10 -14.46
C SER A 225 -25.57 25.05 -14.56
N ASP A 226 -25.04 24.22 -15.46
CA ASP A 226 -23.59 24.04 -15.64
C ASP A 226 -22.87 25.37 -15.90
N ASP A 227 -23.45 26.20 -16.78
CA ASP A 227 -22.90 27.53 -17.11
C ASP A 227 -22.67 28.44 -15.89
N ALA A 228 -23.53 28.33 -14.87
CA ALA A 228 -23.48 29.18 -13.69
C ALA A 228 -22.76 28.52 -12.51
N HIS A 229 -22.79 27.18 -12.41
CA HIS A 229 -22.43 26.47 -11.18
C HIS A 229 -21.42 25.33 -11.37
N GLY A 230 -21.02 24.99 -12.61
CA GLY A 230 -20.07 23.91 -12.90
C GLY A 230 -18.64 24.16 -12.39
N HIS A 231 -18.38 25.34 -11.82
CA HIS A 231 -17.14 25.65 -11.10
C HIS A 231 -17.19 25.23 -9.62
N LEU A 232 -18.40 25.08 -9.06
CA LEU A 232 -18.65 24.72 -7.66
C LEU A 232 -19.04 23.24 -7.52
N LEU A 233 -19.76 22.72 -8.51
CA LEU A 233 -20.28 21.36 -8.57
C LEU A 233 -19.74 20.65 -9.82
N ASN A 234 -19.65 19.33 -9.78
CA ASN A 234 -19.33 18.54 -10.97
C ASN A 234 -20.54 18.43 -11.92
N ASP A 235 -20.29 18.17 -13.20
CA ASP A 235 -21.31 18.10 -14.27
C ASP A 235 -22.05 16.76 -14.33
N TYR A 236 -21.67 15.79 -13.49
CA TYR A 236 -22.20 14.43 -13.52
C TYR A 236 -23.50 14.23 -12.70
N GLU A 237 -23.81 15.15 -11.78
CA GLU A 237 -24.83 14.90 -10.73
C GLU A 237 -26.03 15.87 -10.76
N ASP A 238 -26.23 16.63 -11.85
CA ASP A 238 -27.40 17.54 -12.05
C ASP A 238 -27.67 18.46 -10.84
N GLY A 239 -26.61 18.97 -10.19
CA GLY A 239 -26.71 19.85 -9.03
C GLY A 239 -26.96 19.14 -7.69
N LYS A 240 -26.90 17.80 -7.65
CA LYS A 240 -26.94 17.00 -6.42
C LYS A 240 -25.55 16.84 -5.83
N VAL A 241 -25.51 16.84 -4.51
CA VAL A 241 -24.28 16.71 -3.72
C VAL A 241 -24.53 15.84 -2.50
N TYR A 242 -23.45 15.30 -1.93
CA TYR A 242 -23.51 14.75 -0.59
C TYR A 242 -22.27 15.09 0.23
N LEU A 243 -22.47 15.13 1.55
CA LEU A 243 -21.42 15.11 2.55
C LEU A 243 -21.67 13.93 3.48
N GLN A 244 -20.65 13.14 3.73
CA GLN A 244 -20.76 11.91 4.48
C GLN A 244 -19.66 11.84 5.53
N PHE A 245 -20.09 11.63 6.78
CA PHE A 245 -19.25 11.55 7.95
C PHE A 245 -19.48 10.23 8.67
N TYR A 246 -18.45 9.79 9.39
CA TYR A 246 -18.59 8.84 10.48
C TYR A 246 -17.99 9.46 11.74
N PHE A 247 -18.67 9.33 12.87
CA PHE A 247 -18.22 9.91 14.14
C PHE A 247 -18.04 8.83 15.19
N LYS A 248 -16.92 8.88 15.89
CA LYS A 248 -16.52 7.97 16.97
C LYS A 248 -16.12 8.76 18.22
N GLY A 249 -16.27 8.17 19.41
CA GLY A 249 -16.01 8.86 20.67
C GLY A 249 -16.98 10.02 20.94
N ILE A 250 -18.28 9.81 20.70
CA ILE A 250 -19.33 10.85 20.73
C ILE A 250 -20.46 10.56 21.71
N TYR A 251 -20.45 9.42 22.39
CA TYR A 251 -21.53 9.09 23.31
C TYR A 251 -21.46 9.94 24.58
N ASN A 252 -22.56 10.62 24.89
CA ASN A 252 -22.74 11.31 26.16
C ASN A 252 -24.20 11.21 26.59
N ASN A 253 -24.49 10.30 27.52
CA ASN A 253 -25.84 10.08 28.08
C ASN A 253 -26.95 10.00 26.99
N GLY A 254 -26.70 9.22 25.93
CA GLY A 254 -27.63 8.98 24.83
C GLY A 254 -27.66 10.05 23.74
N THR A 255 -26.88 11.13 23.86
CA THR A 255 -26.83 12.21 22.86
C THR A 255 -25.44 12.33 22.23
N PRO A 256 -25.31 12.30 20.88
CA PRO A 256 -24.05 12.54 20.19
C PRO A 256 -23.48 13.92 20.54
N THR A 257 -22.26 13.96 21.06
CA THR A 257 -21.58 15.18 21.48
C THR A 257 -20.10 15.15 21.08
N GLY A 258 -19.60 16.20 20.44
CA GLY A 258 -18.18 16.29 20.07
C GLY A 258 -17.89 17.38 19.05
N THR A 259 -16.62 17.77 18.94
CA THR A 259 -16.14 18.72 17.92
C THR A 259 -14.94 18.11 17.22
N PHE A 260 -14.98 18.09 15.89
CA PHE A 260 -13.98 17.50 15.01
C PHE A 260 -13.41 18.60 14.12
N ILE A 261 -12.08 18.63 14.00
CA ILE A 261 -11.37 19.64 13.22
C ILE A 261 -10.83 18.94 11.99
N PHE A 262 -11.26 19.37 10.81
CA PHE A 262 -10.88 18.79 9.55
C PHE A 262 -9.83 19.66 8.87
N GLU A 263 -8.71 19.05 8.50
CA GLU A 263 -7.73 19.58 7.56
C GLU A 263 -7.68 18.65 6.35
N GLN A 264 -7.97 19.20 5.16
CA GLN A 264 -8.10 18.42 3.92
C GLN A 264 -8.95 17.16 4.11
N GLU A 265 -10.18 17.34 4.63
CA GLU A 265 -11.21 16.28 4.78
C GLU A 265 -10.91 15.21 5.83
N ARG A 266 -9.80 15.33 6.55
CA ARG A 266 -9.40 14.39 7.61
C ARG A 266 -9.31 15.09 8.95
N ASP A 267 -9.89 14.47 9.97
CA ASP A 267 -9.65 14.85 11.35
C ASP A 267 -8.36 14.17 11.86
N GLU A 268 -7.51 14.94 12.54
CA GLU A 268 -6.18 14.51 13.01
C GLU A 268 -6.24 13.33 13.98
N THR A 269 -7.34 13.17 14.70
CA THR A 269 -7.52 12.07 15.67
C THR A 269 -7.99 10.78 15.00
N TYR A 270 -8.24 10.81 13.69
CA TYR A 270 -8.78 9.70 12.88
C TYR A 270 -10.14 9.17 13.36
N ARG A 271 -10.84 9.94 14.18
CA ARG A 271 -12.19 9.60 14.67
C ARG A 271 -13.29 9.95 13.68
N SER A 272 -12.96 10.74 12.66
CA SER A 272 -13.87 11.10 11.58
C SER A 272 -13.12 11.39 10.27
N TYR A 273 -13.79 11.15 9.15
CA TYR A 273 -13.36 11.58 7.82
C TYR A 273 -14.59 12.04 7.05
N LEU A 274 -14.38 13.01 6.15
CA LEU A 274 -15.42 13.56 5.30
C LEU A 274 -15.29 13.00 3.88
N TRP A 275 -16.26 12.21 3.45
CA TRP A 275 -16.45 11.94 2.02
C TRP A 275 -17.44 12.90 1.40
N LYS A 276 -17.13 13.34 0.19
CA LYS A 276 -17.98 14.22 -0.59
C LYS A 276 -18.24 13.66 -1.98
N GLY A 277 -19.34 14.07 -2.58
CA GLY A 277 -19.62 13.82 -3.99
C GLY A 277 -20.53 14.91 -4.56
N GLY A 278 -20.50 15.06 -5.88
CA GLY A 278 -21.11 16.20 -6.57
C GLY A 278 -20.27 17.47 -6.58
N PHE A 279 -19.07 17.45 -5.99
CA PHE A 279 -18.11 18.57 -5.97
C PHE A 279 -16.86 18.25 -6.81
N PRO A 280 -16.10 19.26 -7.27
CA PRO A 280 -14.78 19.05 -7.86
C PRO A 280 -13.87 18.21 -6.97
N PHE A 281 -13.14 17.26 -7.56
CA PHE A 281 -12.25 16.36 -6.83
C PHE A 281 -11.16 17.13 -6.06
N SER A 282 -10.63 18.20 -6.65
CA SER A 282 -9.58 19.03 -6.07
C SER A 282 -9.99 19.85 -4.83
N PHE A 283 -11.29 20.02 -4.58
CA PHE A 283 -11.74 20.78 -3.42
C PHE A 283 -11.38 20.02 -2.17
N ASN A 284 -10.73 20.71 -1.23
CA ASN A 284 -10.44 20.16 0.08
C ASN A 284 -11.25 20.91 1.16
N PHE A 285 -11.94 20.16 2.01
CA PHE A 285 -12.60 20.74 3.18
C PHE A 285 -11.61 21.06 4.29
N ASN A 286 -11.67 22.29 4.80
CA ASN A 286 -10.98 22.70 6.03
C ASN A 286 -11.98 23.40 6.95
N GLY A 287 -12.14 22.92 8.18
CA GLY A 287 -13.15 23.47 9.09
C GLY A 287 -13.49 22.59 10.27
N THR A 288 -14.70 22.75 10.78
CA THR A 288 -15.17 22.05 11.97
C THR A 288 -16.51 21.36 11.71
N ALA A 289 -16.67 20.16 12.26
CA ALA A 289 -17.97 19.53 12.45
C ALA A 289 -18.26 19.43 13.95
N THR A 290 -19.44 19.87 14.38
CA THR A 290 -19.84 19.92 15.78
C THR A 290 -21.14 19.15 15.97
N LEU A 291 -21.11 18.16 16.86
CA LEU A 291 -22.26 17.47 17.40
C LEU A 291 -22.62 18.08 18.75
N GLN A 292 -23.80 18.69 18.83
CA GLN A 292 -24.27 19.34 20.05
C GLN A 292 -25.80 19.31 20.14
N ASP A 293 -26.34 18.84 21.28
CA ASP A 293 -27.77 18.85 21.58
C ASP A 293 -28.65 18.23 20.46
N GLY A 294 -28.14 17.18 19.82
CA GLY A 294 -28.80 16.49 18.71
C GLY A 294 -28.71 17.19 17.35
N TRP A 295 -27.84 18.18 17.20
CA TRP A 295 -27.52 18.85 15.94
C TRP A 295 -26.13 18.46 15.43
N LEU A 296 -26.00 18.32 14.12
CA LEU A 296 -24.74 18.35 13.40
C LEU A 296 -24.59 19.73 12.73
N GLY A 297 -23.56 20.45 13.13
CA GLY A 297 -23.12 21.69 12.51
C GLY A 297 -21.84 21.49 11.73
N ILE A 298 -21.73 22.04 10.53
CA ILE A 298 -20.50 22.06 9.74
C ILE A 298 -20.19 23.51 9.42
N SER A 299 -18.97 23.96 9.71
CA SER A 299 -18.52 25.32 9.41
C SER A 299 -17.06 25.31 8.98
N GLY A 300 -16.79 25.78 7.77
CA GLY A 300 -15.46 25.76 7.17
C GLY A 300 -15.46 26.20 5.72
N HIS A 301 -14.47 25.75 4.96
CA HIS A 301 -14.30 26.10 3.56
C HIS A 301 -14.01 24.87 2.72
N PHE A 302 -14.64 24.80 1.55
CA PHE A 302 -14.13 24.05 0.41
C PHE A 302 -13.27 25.01 -0.41
N ASP A 303 -11.95 24.89 -0.32
CA ASP A 303 -10.98 25.83 -0.88
C ASP A 303 -11.30 27.31 -0.54
N ASN A 304 -11.92 28.04 -1.48
CA ASN A 304 -12.30 29.45 -1.31
C ASN A 304 -13.79 29.64 -0.97
N TYR A 305 -14.60 28.58 -0.99
CA TYR A 305 -16.04 28.64 -0.78
C TYR A 305 -16.40 28.32 0.67
N LEU A 306 -17.01 29.28 1.37
CA LEU A 306 -17.51 29.09 2.72
C LEU A 306 -18.66 28.06 2.72
N LEU A 307 -18.51 27.00 3.52
CA LEU A 307 -19.52 25.98 3.78
C LEU A 307 -20.12 26.18 5.17
N GLN A 308 -21.45 26.24 5.25
CA GLN A 308 -22.19 26.23 6.51
C GLN A 308 -23.37 25.27 6.42
N VAL A 309 -23.43 24.31 7.35
CA VAL A 309 -24.53 23.34 7.42
C VAL A 309 -25.01 23.25 8.86
N ALA A 310 -26.33 23.17 9.03
CA ALA A 310 -26.98 22.84 10.28
C ALA A 310 -28.02 21.74 10.01
N LYS A 311 -27.88 20.59 10.65
CA LYS A 311 -28.80 19.47 10.50
C LYS A 311 -29.22 18.91 11.85
N ARG A 312 -30.52 18.82 12.11
CA ARG A 312 -31.04 18.08 13.26
C ARG A 312 -30.99 16.58 12.99
N LEU A 313 -30.39 15.84 13.92
CA LEU A 313 -30.26 14.39 13.84
C LEU A 313 -31.44 13.70 14.55
N PRO A 314 -31.93 12.55 14.03
CA PRO A 314 -32.94 11.73 14.69
C PRO A 314 -32.32 10.90 15.84
N VAL A 315 -31.87 11.57 16.91
CA VAL A 315 -31.12 10.94 18.02
C VAL A 315 -31.86 9.78 18.68
N GLU A 316 -33.19 9.87 18.78
CA GLU A 316 -34.03 8.84 19.40
C GLU A 316 -34.14 7.55 18.57
N GLU A 317 -33.73 7.58 17.30
CA GLU A 317 -33.70 6.43 16.39
C GLU A 317 -32.32 5.73 16.39
N LEU A 318 -31.34 6.25 17.14
CA LEU A 318 -30.00 5.68 17.21
C LEU A 318 -29.98 4.43 18.09
N GLU A 319 -29.56 3.32 17.48
CA GLU A 319 -29.40 2.02 18.15
C GLU A 319 -28.04 1.94 18.85
N TRP A 320 -27.93 2.52 20.06
CA TRP A 320 -26.68 2.56 20.83
C TRP A 320 -26.10 1.19 21.20
N THR A 321 -26.90 0.12 21.17
CA THR A 321 -26.40 -1.26 21.31
C THR A 321 -25.42 -1.65 20.19
N LYS A 322 -25.46 -0.99 19.03
CA LYS A 322 -24.51 -1.18 17.92
C LYS A 322 -23.27 -0.29 18.04
N TYR A 323 -23.27 0.67 18.97
CA TYR A 323 -22.21 1.66 19.07
C TYR A 323 -20.96 1.09 19.71
N ARG A 324 -19.79 1.50 19.21
CA ARG A 324 -18.50 1.13 19.79
C ARG A 324 -17.97 2.24 20.69
N PHE A 325 -18.00 1.98 21.99
CA PHE A 325 -17.49 2.88 23.02
C PHE A 325 -15.96 2.86 23.02
N LEU A 326 -15.34 4.05 22.98
CA LEU A 326 -13.90 4.21 22.76
C LEU A 326 -13.13 4.73 23.98
N SER A 327 -13.81 5.20 25.02
CA SER A 327 -13.14 5.78 26.18
C SER A 327 -13.87 5.54 27.51
N ALA A 328 -13.15 5.72 28.61
CA ALA A 328 -13.73 5.61 29.95
C ALA A 328 -14.81 6.69 30.19
N GLU A 329 -14.64 7.89 29.64
CA GLU A 329 -15.60 8.99 29.78
C GLU A 329 -16.97 8.64 29.15
N GLU A 330 -16.97 7.98 28.00
CA GLU A 330 -18.22 7.52 27.39
C GLU A 330 -18.90 6.46 28.29
N LEU A 331 -18.11 5.51 28.80
CA LEU A 331 -18.60 4.42 29.66
C LEU A 331 -19.15 4.93 31.00
N GLU A 332 -18.59 5.99 31.59
CA GLU A 332 -19.08 6.60 32.82
C GLU A 332 -20.52 7.13 32.70
N THR A 333 -20.93 7.54 31.49
CA THR A 333 -22.27 8.07 31.24
C THR A 333 -23.22 7.06 30.58
N ALA A 334 -22.73 5.88 30.23
CA ALA A 334 -23.49 4.84 29.56
C ALA A 334 -24.35 4.03 30.53
N THR A 335 -25.54 3.61 30.10
CA THR A 335 -26.31 2.62 30.86
C THR A 335 -25.77 1.22 30.54
N PRO A 336 -25.61 0.31 31.51
CA PRO A 336 -24.94 -0.95 31.24
C PRO A 336 -25.58 -1.86 30.17
N ASP A 337 -26.88 -1.71 29.94
CA ASP A 337 -27.68 -2.48 28.99
C ASP A 337 -27.47 -2.12 27.52
N ILE A 338 -26.85 -0.97 27.22
CA ILE A 338 -26.55 -0.56 25.84
C ILE A 338 -25.11 -0.83 25.42
N VAL A 339 -24.23 -1.17 26.37
CA VAL A 339 -22.79 -1.32 26.10
C VAL A 339 -22.49 -2.76 25.69
N HIS A 340 -22.56 -3.02 24.39
CA HIS A 340 -22.23 -4.33 23.81
C HIS A 340 -20.83 -4.35 23.18
N HIS A 341 -20.29 -3.18 22.81
CA HIS A 341 -19.03 -3.06 22.07
C HIS A 341 -18.11 -2.02 22.71
N ILE A 342 -16.93 -2.46 23.18
CA ILE A 342 -15.89 -1.58 23.74
C ILE A 342 -14.60 -1.74 22.94
N GLN A 343 -13.94 -0.63 22.64
CA GLN A 343 -12.58 -0.58 22.12
C GLN A 343 -11.77 0.50 22.84
N LEU A 344 -10.92 0.08 23.78
CA LEU A 344 -10.05 0.99 24.52
C LEU A 344 -8.63 0.93 23.98
N THR A 345 -8.06 2.11 23.71
CA THR A 345 -6.64 2.27 23.37
C THR A 345 -5.91 2.83 24.59
N ASN A 346 -4.85 2.16 25.01
CA ASN A 346 -4.01 2.54 26.14
C ASN A 346 -4.79 2.82 27.45
N PRO A 347 -5.78 1.99 27.85
CA PRO A 347 -6.52 2.26 29.08
C PRO A 347 -5.61 2.11 30.31
N ASP A 348 -5.95 2.81 31.41
CA ASP A 348 -5.25 2.63 32.69
C ASP A 348 -5.44 1.18 33.20
N PRO A 349 -4.37 0.36 33.29
CA PRO A 349 -4.45 -1.01 33.76
C PRO A 349 -5.08 -1.14 35.16
N ALA A 350 -4.87 -0.15 36.03
CA ALA A 350 -5.35 -0.19 37.41
C ALA A 350 -6.88 -0.03 37.52
N LEU A 351 -7.49 0.64 36.53
CA LEU A 351 -8.93 0.93 36.51
C LEU A 351 -9.70 0.02 35.56
N LEU A 352 -9.01 -0.71 34.68
CA LEU A 352 -9.62 -1.47 33.60
C LEU A 352 -10.65 -2.50 34.10
N ASN A 353 -10.32 -3.26 35.15
CA ASN A 353 -11.25 -4.25 35.69
C ASN A 353 -12.53 -3.60 36.24
N ASP A 354 -12.41 -2.51 36.98
CA ASP A 354 -13.55 -1.83 37.59
C ASP A 354 -14.39 -1.09 36.55
N THR A 355 -13.75 -0.54 35.53
CA THR A 355 -14.39 0.08 34.36
C THR A 355 -15.25 -0.94 33.61
N LEU A 356 -14.76 -2.15 33.42
CA LEU A 356 -15.44 -3.19 32.65
C LEU A 356 -16.52 -3.94 33.45
N HIS A 357 -16.41 -4.02 34.78
CA HIS A 357 -17.27 -4.82 35.64
C HIS A 357 -18.79 -4.61 35.46
N PRO A 358 -19.32 -3.39 35.19
CA PRO A 358 -20.76 -3.18 35.03
C PRO A 358 -21.38 -3.79 33.77
N PHE A 359 -20.59 -4.03 32.71
CA PHE A 359 -21.09 -4.23 31.35
C PHE A 359 -21.17 -5.71 30.95
N THR A 360 -22.18 -6.43 31.46
CA THR A 360 -22.26 -7.90 31.30
C THR A 360 -22.78 -8.38 29.94
N GLU A 361 -23.46 -7.52 29.19
CA GLU A 361 -24.01 -7.82 27.85
C GLU A 361 -22.96 -7.68 26.72
N MET A 362 -21.67 -7.66 27.07
CA MET A 362 -20.56 -7.49 26.13
C MET A 362 -20.57 -8.55 25.01
N GLU A 363 -20.58 -8.09 23.76
CA GLU A 363 -20.42 -8.92 22.57
C GLU A 363 -19.02 -8.78 21.97
N THR A 364 -18.41 -7.58 22.01
CA THR A 364 -17.04 -7.36 21.54
C THR A 364 -16.23 -6.52 22.50
N LEU A 365 -15.05 -6.98 22.89
CA LEU A 365 -14.11 -6.23 23.70
C LEU A 365 -12.76 -6.17 23.00
N THR A 366 -12.28 -4.95 22.74
CA THR A 366 -10.92 -4.67 22.29
C THR A 366 -10.21 -3.83 23.33
N VAL A 367 -9.06 -4.32 23.78
CA VAL A 367 -8.10 -3.56 24.58
C VAL A 367 -6.78 -3.61 23.83
N PHE A 368 -6.35 -2.45 23.36
CA PHE A 368 -5.11 -2.30 22.62
C PHE A 368 -4.15 -1.44 23.42
N TYR A 369 -2.93 -1.92 23.61
CA TYR A 369 -1.81 -1.07 24.00
C TYR A 369 -0.87 -0.92 22.82
N SER A 370 -0.51 0.32 22.50
CA SER A 370 0.52 0.57 21.50
C SER A 370 1.91 0.14 22.03
N SER A 371 2.85 -0.14 21.12
CA SER A 371 4.17 -0.73 21.42
C SER A 371 5.00 0.14 22.38
N ASP A 372 4.70 1.42 22.38
CA ASP A 372 5.22 2.50 23.18
C ASP A 372 4.75 2.46 24.64
N ASN A 373 3.47 2.18 24.85
CA ASN A 373 2.80 2.47 26.10
C ASN A 373 3.34 1.63 27.28
N GLU A 374 4.02 2.27 28.24
CA GLU A 374 4.58 1.60 29.42
C GLU A 374 3.52 0.89 30.27
N ALA A 375 2.27 1.38 30.26
CA ALA A 375 1.18 0.79 31.02
C ALA A 375 0.83 -0.63 30.54
N ALA A 376 1.16 -0.97 29.28
CA ALA A 376 1.06 -2.33 28.75
C ALA A 376 1.78 -3.37 29.62
N THR A 377 2.89 -2.98 30.27
CA THR A 377 3.68 -3.87 31.15
C THR A 377 3.09 -3.97 32.56
N SER A 378 2.22 -3.03 32.93
CA SER A 378 1.62 -2.93 34.27
C SER A 378 0.30 -3.72 34.38
N LEU A 379 -0.28 -4.16 33.26
CA LEU A 379 -1.41 -5.08 33.28
C LEU A 379 -0.90 -6.50 33.55
N LEU A 380 -0.86 -6.89 34.83
CA LEU A 380 -0.28 -8.16 35.29
C LEU A 380 -1.23 -9.36 35.16
N GLU A 381 -2.52 -9.12 34.96
CA GLU A 381 -3.52 -10.17 34.78
C GLU A 381 -4.63 -9.72 33.83
N VAL A 382 -5.27 -10.69 33.19
CA VAL A 382 -6.45 -10.43 32.35
C VAL A 382 -7.60 -9.98 33.26
N PRO A 383 -8.28 -8.85 32.99
CA PRO A 383 -9.35 -8.33 33.84
C PRO A 383 -10.42 -9.39 34.15
N THR A 384 -10.65 -9.66 35.43
CA THR A 384 -11.58 -10.71 35.87
C THR A 384 -13.04 -10.42 35.52
N ALA A 385 -13.39 -9.15 35.27
CA ALA A 385 -14.69 -8.76 34.73
C ALA A 385 -15.06 -9.53 33.45
N ILE A 386 -14.08 -9.84 32.60
CA ILE A 386 -14.29 -10.55 31.32
C ILE A 386 -14.91 -11.95 31.53
N LYS A 387 -14.67 -12.56 32.69
CA LYS A 387 -15.29 -13.84 33.05
C LYS A 387 -16.84 -13.79 33.04
N GLY A 388 -17.41 -12.61 33.25
CA GLY A 388 -18.86 -12.39 33.27
C GLY A 388 -19.49 -12.22 31.89
N PHE A 389 -18.71 -12.03 30.83
CA PHE A 389 -19.19 -11.68 29.48
C PHE A 389 -19.63 -12.93 28.71
N MET A 390 -20.74 -13.52 29.13
CA MET A 390 -21.21 -14.81 28.58
C MET A 390 -21.67 -14.73 27.12
N SER A 391 -21.95 -13.53 26.62
CA SER A 391 -22.33 -13.25 25.22
C SER A 391 -21.15 -12.82 24.34
N LEU A 392 -19.91 -12.81 24.88
CA LEU A 392 -18.74 -12.29 24.18
C LEU A 392 -18.41 -13.16 22.95
N ARG A 393 -18.46 -12.54 21.78
CA ARG A 393 -18.13 -13.13 20.48
C ARG A 393 -16.73 -12.76 20.03
N GLU A 394 -16.25 -11.57 20.36
CA GLU A 394 -14.93 -11.12 19.98
C GLU A 394 -14.14 -10.59 21.18
N LEU A 395 -12.94 -11.11 21.38
CA LEU A 395 -12.01 -10.66 22.38
C LEU A 395 -10.67 -10.34 21.72
N ASN A 396 -10.30 -9.07 21.75
CA ASN A 396 -9.00 -8.58 21.31
C ASN A 396 -8.24 -7.98 22.51
N LEU A 397 -7.09 -8.55 22.81
CA LEU A 397 -6.16 -8.11 23.85
C LEU A 397 -4.74 -7.99 23.24
N THR A 398 -4.55 -6.98 22.40
CA THR A 398 -3.32 -6.76 21.62
C THR A 398 -2.35 -5.83 22.35
N GLY A 399 -1.06 -6.16 22.27
CA GLY A 399 0.02 -5.33 22.80
C GLY A 399 0.17 -5.36 24.33
N ILE A 400 -0.52 -6.25 25.04
CA ILE A 400 -0.36 -6.40 26.50
C ILE A 400 0.97 -7.08 26.80
N ARG A 401 1.82 -6.50 27.64
CA ARG A 401 3.20 -7.01 27.87
C ARG A 401 3.44 -7.52 29.28
N GLY A 402 2.49 -7.33 30.20
CA GLY A 402 2.59 -7.75 31.60
C GLY A 402 2.09 -9.17 31.90
N ILE A 403 1.56 -9.89 30.89
CA ILE A 403 0.94 -11.21 31.07
C ILE A 403 1.72 -12.25 30.25
N ASP A 404 2.18 -13.31 30.90
CA ASP A 404 2.91 -14.41 30.22
C ASP A 404 1.98 -15.50 29.66
N SER A 405 0.77 -15.64 30.22
CA SER A 405 -0.18 -16.69 29.82
C SER A 405 -1.63 -16.27 30.00
N LEU A 406 -2.50 -16.76 29.12
CA LEU A 406 -3.94 -16.55 29.22
C LEU A 406 -4.58 -17.48 30.27
N PRO A 407 -5.51 -16.98 31.11
CA PRO A 407 -6.13 -17.79 32.13
C PRO A 407 -7.10 -18.83 31.56
N GLN A 408 -7.19 -19.99 32.23
CA GLN A 408 -8.03 -21.12 31.81
C GLN A 408 -9.50 -20.74 31.56
N TRP A 409 -10.05 -19.80 32.34
CA TRP A 409 -11.46 -19.43 32.31
C TRP A 409 -11.88 -18.71 31.01
N ILE A 410 -10.94 -18.26 30.16
CA ILE A 410 -11.29 -17.79 28.81
C ILE A 410 -11.96 -18.92 28.01
N GLY A 411 -11.58 -20.18 28.26
CA GLY A 411 -12.24 -21.35 27.69
C GLY A 411 -13.71 -21.55 28.13
N ASP A 412 -14.22 -20.76 29.07
CA ASP A 412 -15.62 -20.78 29.50
C ASP A 412 -16.51 -19.82 28.68
N LEU A 413 -15.93 -18.94 27.86
CA LEU A 413 -16.65 -17.98 26.99
C LEU A 413 -17.21 -18.69 25.74
N LYS A 414 -18.27 -19.49 25.91
CA LYS A 414 -18.76 -20.43 24.88
C LYS A 414 -19.25 -19.79 23.58
N GLU A 415 -19.53 -18.49 23.60
CA GLU A 415 -19.97 -17.72 22.45
C GLU A 415 -18.81 -17.10 21.67
N LEU A 416 -17.55 -17.24 22.12
CA LEU A 416 -16.39 -16.61 21.51
C LEU A 416 -16.10 -17.20 20.12
N GLU A 417 -16.13 -16.34 19.11
CA GLU A 417 -15.90 -16.63 17.69
C GLU A 417 -14.54 -16.12 17.22
N ARG A 418 -14.07 -14.99 17.78
CA ARG A 418 -12.79 -14.36 17.45
C ARG A 418 -11.96 -14.10 18.71
N LEU A 419 -10.71 -14.55 18.67
CA LEU A 419 -9.70 -14.25 19.68
C LEU A 419 -8.48 -13.62 19.01
N ASP A 420 -8.07 -12.45 19.46
CA ASP A 420 -6.91 -11.72 18.94
C ASP A 420 -6.02 -11.27 20.10
N ILE A 421 -4.79 -11.77 20.14
CA ILE A 421 -3.81 -11.53 21.20
C ILE A 421 -2.47 -11.17 20.57
N ALA A 422 -2.49 -10.46 19.44
CA ALA A 422 -1.26 -10.15 18.71
C ALA A 422 -0.31 -9.25 19.53
N GLY A 423 1.00 -9.46 19.42
CA GLY A 423 2.00 -8.55 20.01
C GLY A 423 2.06 -8.54 21.54
N SER A 424 1.49 -9.55 22.21
CA SER A 424 1.29 -9.56 23.66
C SER A 424 2.32 -10.39 24.45
N GLN A 425 3.45 -10.75 23.83
CA GLN A 425 4.55 -11.51 24.46
C GLN A 425 4.16 -12.84 25.12
N ILE A 426 2.97 -13.38 24.83
CA ILE A 426 2.40 -14.57 25.46
C ILE A 426 3.30 -15.78 25.16
N ALA A 427 3.70 -16.50 26.21
CA ALA A 427 4.54 -17.69 26.10
C ALA A 427 3.71 -18.99 26.08
N ASP A 428 2.52 -18.99 26.69
CA ASP A 428 1.65 -20.16 26.77
C ASP A 428 0.16 -19.82 26.71
N ILE A 429 -0.64 -20.72 26.12
CA ILE A 429 -2.10 -20.59 25.99
C ILE A 429 -2.75 -21.88 26.51
N HIS A 430 -3.62 -21.72 27.50
CA HIS A 430 -4.28 -22.87 28.10
C HIS A 430 -5.14 -23.65 27.08
N PRO A 431 -5.06 -25.00 27.03
CA PRO A 431 -5.76 -25.81 26.04
C PRO A 431 -7.29 -25.65 25.97
N SER A 432 -7.93 -25.16 27.03
CA SER A 432 -9.39 -24.90 27.06
C SER A 432 -9.83 -23.84 26.04
N ILE A 433 -8.94 -22.92 25.66
CA ILE A 433 -9.23 -21.88 24.66
C ILE A 433 -9.43 -22.52 23.27
N PHE A 434 -8.62 -23.51 22.93
CA PHE A 434 -8.74 -24.29 21.70
C PHE A 434 -9.85 -25.36 21.75
N GLN A 435 -10.68 -25.36 22.80
CA GLN A 435 -11.89 -26.19 22.93
C GLN A 435 -13.17 -25.35 22.89
N LEU A 436 -13.06 -24.05 22.58
CA LEU A 436 -14.21 -23.17 22.41
C LEU A 436 -15.05 -23.60 21.20
N PRO A 437 -16.36 -23.85 21.39
CA PRO A 437 -17.18 -24.55 20.38
C PRO A 437 -17.54 -23.68 19.17
N LYS A 438 -17.30 -22.36 19.23
CA LYS A 438 -17.61 -21.41 18.15
C LYS A 438 -16.38 -20.67 17.62
N LEU A 439 -15.19 -20.95 18.14
CA LEU A 439 -13.98 -20.22 17.77
C LEU A 439 -13.65 -20.48 16.29
N GLN A 440 -13.69 -19.42 15.50
CA GLN A 440 -13.48 -19.43 14.05
C GLN A 440 -12.20 -18.69 13.66
N TYR A 441 -11.87 -17.62 14.36
CA TYR A 441 -10.73 -16.76 14.04
C TYR A 441 -9.82 -16.63 15.26
N CYS A 442 -8.56 -17.04 15.13
CA CYS A 442 -7.58 -16.97 16.22
C CYS A 442 -6.29 -16.32 15.72
N TYR A 443 -5.99 -15.13 16.24
CA TYR A 443 -4.82 -14.34 15.89
C TYR A 443 -3.88 -14.27 17.09
N LEU A 444 -2.70 -14.84 16.93
CA LEU A 444 -1.70 -15.01 17.98
C LEU A 444 -0.32 -14.59 17.47
N SER A 445 -0.25 -13.73 16.44
CA SER A 445 1.00 -13.29 15.86
C SER A 445 1.86 -12.48 16.83
N ASN A 446 3.17 -12.45 16.61
CA ASN A 446 4.11 -11.65 17.40
C ASN A 446 4.07 -11.96 18.91
N ASN A 447 4.02 -13.25 19.25
CA ASN A 447 4.07 -13.74 20.62
C ASN A 447 5.34 -14.60 20.83
N ARG A 448 5.41 -15.32 21.94
CA ARG A 448 6.54 -16.21 22.31
C ARG A 448 6.11 -17.66 22.42
N LEU A 449 5.05 -18.05 21.69
CA LEU A 449 4.50 -19.41 21.76
C LEU A 449 5.53 -20.41 21.24
N GLN A 450 5.82 -21.43 22.04
CA GLN A 450 6.73 -22.52 21.67
C GLN A 450 5.99 -23.75 21.11
N SER A 451 4.70 -23.87 21.43
CA SER A 451 3.82 -24.91 20.92
C SER A 451 2.36 -24.45 20.97
N ILE A 452 1.48 -25.18 20.27
CA ILE A 452 0.03 -25.08 20.44
C ILE A 452 -0.54 -26.44 20.84
N PRO A 453 -1.71 -26.50 21.50
CA PRO A 453 -2.30 -27.75 21.94
C PRO A 453 -2.61 -28.73 20.79
N PRO A 454 -2.56 -30.06 21.04
CA PRO A 454 -2.81 -31.06 20.01
C PRO A 454 -4.28 -31.14 19.57
N VAL A 455 -5.21 -30.58 20.34
CA VAL A 455 -6.64 -30.54 20.00
C VAL A 455 -7.02 -29.10 19.74
N LEU A 456 -7.59 -28.86 18.55
CA LEU A 456 -8.02 -27.56 18.05
C LEU A 456 -9.52 -27.63 17.73
N PRO A 457 -10.23 -26.49 17.67
CA PRO A 457 -11.67 -26.51 17.43
C PRO A 457 -11.97 -26.76 15.95
N ASP A 458 -12.89 -27.70 15.66
CA ASP A 458 -13.29 -28.05 14.29
C ASP A 458 -13.92 -26.87 13.52
N THR A 459 -14.34 -25.82 14.24
CA THR A 459 -14.91 -24.58 13.69
C THR A 459 -13.86 -23.59 13.18
N LEU A 460 -12.57 -23.80 13.47
CA LEU A 460 -11.51 -22.85 13.15
C LEU A 460 -11.39 -22.68 11.62
N LYS A 461 -11.50 -21.44 11.16
CA LYS A 461 -11.37 -21.03 9.76
C LYS A 461 -10.03 -20.35 9.49
N THR A 462 -9.56 -19.58 10.46
CA THR A 462 -8.34 -18.76 10.37
C THR A 462 -7.52 -18.94 11.64
N LEU A 463 -6.25 -19.29 11.46
CA LEU A 463 -5.26 -19.35 12.53
C LEU A 463 -3.99 -18.61 12.11
N VAL A 464 -3.65 -17.54 12.84
CA VAL A 464 -2.45 -16.75 12.59
C VAL A 464 -1.50 -16.91 13.77
N LEU A 465 -0.35 -17.50 13.50
CA LEU A 465 0.73 -17.82 14.44
C LEU A 465 2.07 -17.20 14.00
N GLU A 466 2.03 -16.27 13.06
CA GLU A 466 3.22 -15.58 12.55
C GLU A 466 4.10 -15.03 13.67
N ASN A 467 5.43 -15.11 13.50
CA ASN A 467 6.40 -14.53 14.40
C ASN A 467 6.21 -15.01 15.85
N ASN A 468 6.34 -16.33 16.02
CA ASN A 468 6.36 -17.02 17.30
C ASN A 468 7.64 -17.88 17.39
N GLN A 469 7.72 -18.75 18.39
CA GLN A 469 8.87 -19.65 18.63
C GLN A 469 8.50 -21.11 18.36
N LEU A 470 7.53 -21.37 17.47
CA LEU A 470 7.06 -22.72 17.17
C LEU A 470 8.14 -23.51 16.43
N THR A 471 8.47 -24.68 16.94
CA THR A 471 9.44 -25.62 16.32
C THR A 471 8.76 -26.77 15.58
N SER A 472 7.51 -27.08 15.95
CA SER A 472 6.64 -28.09 15.34
C SER A 472 5.17 -27.67 15.45
N LEU A 473 4.30 -28.38 14.74
CA LEU A 473 2.85 -28.14 14.71
C LEU A 473 2.11 -29.47 14.93
N PRO A 474 0.95 -29.47 15.61
CA PRO A 474 0.19 -30.69 15.84
C PRO A 474 -0.43 -31.23 14.55
N ALA A 475 -0.44 -32.56 14.41
CA ALA A 475 -0.99 -33.25 13.24
C ALA A 475 -2.50 -33.05 13.03
N SER A 476 -3.22 -32.57 14.04
CA SER A 476 -4.64 -32.25 13.94
C SER A 476 -4.94 -31.04 13.05
N LEU A 477 -3.99 -30.12 12.85
CA LEU A 477 -4.18 -28.93 12.01
C LEU A 477 -4.62 -29.26 10.58
N SER A 478 -4.00 -30.27 9.96
CA SER A 478 -4.33 -30.68 8.60
C SER A 478 -5.66 -31.44 8.49
N ALA A 479 -6.24 -31.83 9.62
CA ALA A 479 -7.52 -32.52 9.69
C ALA A 479 -8.71 -31.59 9.99
N LEU A 480 -8.48 -30.30 10.25
CA LEU A 480 -9.53 -29.35 10.56
C LEU A 480 -10.43 -29.09 9.33
N PRO A 481 -11.75 -29.35 9.41
CA PRO A 481 -12.61 -29.36 8.24
C PRO A 481 -12.89 -27.97 7.66
N GLN A 482 -12.78 -26.93 8.49
CA GLN A 482 -13.10 -25.54 8.12
C GLN A 482 -11.87 -24.65 7.96
N LEU A 483 -10.66 -25.12 8.28
CA LEU A 483 -9.46 -24.29 8.23
C LEU A 483 -9.14 -23.94 6.78
N ARG A 484 -9.12 -22.64 6.47
CA ARG A 484 -8.84 -22.09 5.14
C ARG A 484 -7.58 -21.25 5.14
N HIS A 485 -7.34 -20.50 6.21
CA HIS A 485 -6.16 -19.64 6.37
C HIS A 485 -5.31 -20.09 7.55
N LEU A 486 -4.05 -20.38 7.29
CA LEU A 486 -3.04 -20.70 8.29
C LEU A 486 -1.78 -19.87 8.01
N ASN A 487 -1.45 -18.94 8.88
CA ASN A 487 -0.18 -18.22 8.81
C ASN A 487 0.76 -18.70 9.92
N ILE A 488 1.85 -19.33 9.53
CA ILE A 488 2.89 -19.91 10.41
C ILE A 488 4.28 -19.38 10.04
N SER A 489 4.36 -18.31 9.25
CA SER A 489 5.61 -17.67 8.87
C SER A 489 6.37 -17.15 10.10
N ARG A 490 7.66 -16.87 9.94
CA ARG A 490 8.54 -16.33 10.98
C ARG A 490 8.58 -17.19 12.25
N ASN A 491 8.48 -18.51 12.10
CA ASN A 491 8.66 -19.47 13.19
C ASN A 491 9.85 -20.39 12.90
N PRO A 492 10.62 -20.85 13.91
CA PRO A 492 11.75 -21.77 13.74
C PRO A 492 11.30 -23.23 13.50
N LEU A 493 10.33 -23.45 12.61
CA LEU A 493 9.76 -24.75 12.28
C LEU A 493 10.81 -25.65 11.62
N GLN A 494 10.95 -26.86 12.14
CA GLN A 494 11.87 -27.88 11.61
C GLN A 494 11.13 -28.99 10.85
N GLU A 495 9.84 -29.17 11.14
CA GLU A 495 8.97 -30.16 10.52
C GLU A 495 7.54 -29.63 10.43
N LEU A 496 6.79 -30.13 9.44
CA LEU A 496 5.38 -29.86 9.27
C LEU A 496 4.59 -31.17 9.30
N PRO A 497 3.40 -31.19 9.92
CA PRO A 497 2.53 -32.35 9.82
C PRO A 497 2.06 -32.56 8.36
N PRO A 498 1.84 -33.82 7.94
CA PRO A 498 1.39 -34.11 6.58
C PRO A 498 -0.01 -33.53 6.33
N GLY A 499 -0.26 -33.04 5.12
CA GLY A 499 -1.56 -32.54 4.69
C GLY A 499 -1.75 -31.03 4.85
N LEU A 500 -0.79 -30.29 5.42
CA LEU A 500 -0.89 -28.82 5.49
C LEU A 500 -0.87 -28.17 4.10
N GLU A 501 -0.26 -28.81 3.10
CA GLU A 501 -0.25 -28.35 1.71
C GLU A 501 -1.66 -28.28 1.07
N LYS A 502 -2.68 -28.82 1.75
CA LYS A 502 -4.08 -28.79 1.31
C LYS A 502 -4.86 -27.60 1.87
N ILE A 503 -4.29 -26.84 2.81
CA ILE A 503 -4.90 -25.62 3.32
C ILE A 503 -4.81 -24.57 2.21
N ALA A 504 -5.95 -23.98 1.85
CA ALA A 504 -6.07 -23.10 0.69
C ALA A 504 -5.13 -21.89 0.76
N ASP A 505 -5.00 -21.30 1.95
CA ASP A 505 -4.14 -20.15 2.20
C ASP A 505 -3.17 -20.49 3.34
N LEU A 506 -2.06 -21.12 2.97
CA LEU A 506 -0.94 -21.45 3.87
C LEU A 506 0.19 -20.43 3.69
N ASN A 507 0.35 -19.55 4.67
CA ASN A 507 1.48 -18.61 4.72
C ASN A 507 2.65 -19.19 5.53
N LEU A 508 3.79 -19.32 4.85
CA LEU A 508 5.06 -19.87 5.32
C LEU A 508 6.15 -19.37 4.34
N GLU A 509 7.37 -19.14 4.82
CA GLU A 509 8.47 -18.72 3.95
C GLU A 509 8.70 -19.73 2.81
N LEU A 510 8.93 -19.24 1.59
CA LEU A 510 9.02 -20.09 0.40
C LEU A 510 10.08 -21.20 0.55
N GLU A 511 11.22 -20.88 1.15
CA GLU A 511 12.28 -21.85 1.44
C GLU A 511 11.80 -23.01 2.34
N LYS A 512 10.96 -22.70 3.34
CA LYS A 512 10.36 -23.71 4.22
C LYS A 512 9.26 -24.48 3.51
N LYS A 513 8.44 -23.83 2.68
CA LYS A 513 7.46 -24.53 1.82
C LYS A 513 8.18 -25.55 0.93
N MET A 514 9.26 -25.14 0.28
CA MET A 514 10.04 -26.01 -0.61
C MET A 514 10.79 -27.13 0.12
N SER A 515 11.25 -26.90 1.35
CA SER A 515 11.98 -27.91 2.13
C SER A 515 11.10 -28.86 2.93
N LEU A 516 9.89 -28.43 3.33
CA LEU A 516 9.01 -29.18 4.23
C LEU A 516 7.77 -29.76 3.54
N LEU A 517 7.41 -29.31 2.32
CA LEU A 517 6.25 -29.79 1.56
C LEU A 517 6.66 -30.35 0.19
N ASP A 518 5.75 -31.10 -0.45
CA ASP A 518 5.94 -31.52 -1.84
C ASP A 518 5.66 -30.36 -2.81
N TYR A 519 6.76 -29.67 -3.13
CA TYR A 519 6.84 -28.59 -4.10
C TYR A 519 7.35 -29.05 -5.48
N THR A 520 7.21 -30.34 -5.79
CA THR A 520 7.62 -30.86 -7.10
C THR A 520 6.72 -30.30 -8.20
N TYR A 521 7.33 -29.72 -9.23
CA TYR A 521 6.63 -29.38 -10.46
C TYR A 521 6.49 -30.61 -11.36
N HIS A 522 5.27 -30.90 -11.83
CA HIS A 522 4.98 -32.11 -12.61
C HIS A 522 4.87 -31.85 -14.12
N GLY A 523 5.23 -30.65 -14.60
CA GLY A 523 5.04 -30.25 -15.99
C GLY A 523 3.58 -29.93 -16.33
N ALA A 524 3.34 -29.06 -17.29
CA ALA A 524 1.99 -28.64 -17.70
C ALA A 524 1.10 -29.84 -18.09
N ASN A 525 1.68 -30.84 -18.76
CA ASN A 525 1.00 -32.08 -19.16
C ASN A 525 0.96 -33.19 -18.10
N GLY A 526 1.49 -32.94 -16.90
CA GLY A 526 1.57 -33.90 -15.80
C GLY A 526 2.52 -35.10 -16.02
N LYS A 527 3.36 -35.08 -17.06
CA LYS A 527 4.31 -36.17 -17.39
C LYS A 527 5.73 -35.92 -16.86
N GLY A 528 5.90 -34.89 -16.02
CA GLY A 528 7.18 -34.46 -15.48
C GLY A 528 7.87 -33.40 -16.33
N VAL A 529 8.95 -32.84 -15.79
CA VAL A 529 9.80 -31.85 -16.46
C VAL A 529 10.77 -32.53 -17.44
N ILE A 530 11.03 -31.88 -18.57
CA ILE A 530 12.09 -32.28 -19.52
C ILE A 530 13.35 -31.42 -19.36
N PRO A 531 14.54 -31.91 -19.75
CA PRO A 531 15.75 -31.10 -19.75
C PRO A 531 15.66 -29.92 -20.72
N TYR A 532 16.22 -28.79 -20.31
CA TYR A 532 16.40 -27.59 -21.15
C TYR A 532 17.79 -27.01 -20.94
N ASP A 533 18.25 -26.21 -21.90
CA ASP A 533 19.49 -25.45 -21.78
C ASP A 533 19.18 -24.13 -21.06
N GLY A 534 19.69 -23.93 -19.84
CA GLY A 534 19.51 -22.69 -19.09
C GLY A 534 20.31 -21.51 -19.66
N THR A 535 21.32 -21.77 -20.48
CA THR A 535 22.25 -20.73 -20.96
C THR A 535 21.60 -19.78 -21.97
N MET A 536 20.60 -20.26 -22.73
CA MET A 536 19.87 -19.45 -23.72
C MET A 536 19.06 -18.29 -23.14
N PHE A 537 18.79 -18.30 -21.83
CA PHE A 537 18.06 -17.22 -21.15
C PHE A 537 18.97 -16.09 -20.65
N GLN A 538 20.29 -16.28 -20.66
CA GLN A 538 21.26 -15.39 -20.02
C GLN A 538 22.02 -14.56 -21.05
N ALA A 539 22.10 -13.25 -20.82
CA ALA A 539 22.77 -12.32 -21.73
C ALA A 539 24.28 -12.57 -21.86
N ILE A 540 24.92 -13.16 -20.84
CA ILE A 540 26.37 -13.45 -20.86
C ILE A 540 26.79 -14.39 -22.00
N ASN A 541 25.86 -15.20 -22.50
CA ASN A 541 26.11 -16.17 -23.57
C ASN A 541 25.91 -15.56 -24.98
N ASP A 542 25.30 -14.38 -25.08
CA ASP A 542 25.29 -13.58 -26.30
C ASP A 542 26.45 -12.58 -26.28
N THR A 543 27.39 -12.72 -27.23
CA THR A 543 28.59 -11.87 -27.29
C THR A 543 28.26 -10.38 -27.47
N GLY A 544 27.19 -10.06 -28.19
CA GLY A 544 26.76 -8.68 -28.40
C GLY A 544 26.17 -8.08 -27.13
N LEU A 545 25.24 -8.78 -26.48
CA LEU A 545 24.61 -8.31 -25.24
C LEU A 545 25.63 -8.18 -24.10
N ARG A 546 26.52 -9.17 -23.98
CA ARG A 546 27.65 -9.12 -23.05
C ARG A 546 28.50 -7.87 -23.25
N GLN A 547 28.89 -7.58 -24.50
CA GLN A 547 29.72 -6.42 -24.80
C GLN A 547 28.97 -5.10 -24.52
N THR A 548 27.67 -5.04 -24.82
CA THR A 548 26.81 -3.90 -24.48
C THR A 548 26.82 -3.64 -22.97
N LEU A 549 26.63 -4.68 -22.16
CA LEU A 549 26.63 -4.57 -20.71
C LEU A 549 28.00 -4.16 -20.16
N GLU A 550 29.09 -4.81 -20.60
CA GLU A 550 30.46 -4.47 -20.20
C GLU A 550 30.81 -3.00 -20.57
N ASN A 551 30.36 -2.52 -21.72
CA ASN A 551 30.57 -1.14 -22.15
C ASN A 551 29.81 -0.13 -21.29
N ALA A 552 28.53 -0.42 -21.00
CA ALA A 552 27.70 0.45 -20.16
C ALA A 552 28.23 0.51 -18.73
N VAL A 553 28.57 -0.65 -18.16
CA VAL A 553 29.21 -0.76 -16.83
C VAL A 553 30.50 0.04 -16.77
N LYS A 554 31.35 -0.07 -17.80
CA LYS A 554 32.59 0.70 -17.87
C LYS A 554 32.34 2.21 -18.01
N ALA A 555 31.36 2.62 -18.82
CA ALA A 555 31.03 4.03 -19.03
C ALA A 555 30.51 4.69 -17.74
N LEU A 556 29.73 3.95 -16.95
CA LEU A 556 29.15 4.39 -15.68
C LEU A 556 30.04 4.11 -14.47
N GLN A 557 31.25 3.58 -14.68
CA GLN A 557 32.23 3.26 -13.63
C GLN A 557 31.73 2.23 -12.60
N LEU A 558 30.84 1.32 -13.00
CA LEU A 558 30.26 0.25 -12.18
C LEU A 558 31.08 -1.05 -12.20
N GLY A 559 32.41 -0.94 -12.41
CA GLY A 559 33.29 -2.09 -12.70
C GLY A 559 33.31 -3.15 -11.61
N ASP A 560 33.14 -2.75 -10.35
CA ASP A 560 33.12 -3.65 -9.19
C ASP A 560 31.91 -4.60 -9.21
N TYR A 561 30.83 -4.20 -9.87
CA TYR A 561 29.57 -4.95 -10.00
C TYR A 561 29.49 -5.77 -11.29
N GLN A 562 30.51 -5.69 -12.16
CA GLN A 562 30.43 -6.24 -13.52
C GLN A 562 30.17 -7.75 -13.52
N GLN A 563 30.80 -8.52 -12.64
CA GLN A 563 30.64 -9.98 -12.61
C GLN A 563 29.23 -10.37 -12.18
N GLY A 564 28.71 -9.80 -11.09
CA GLY A 564 27.33 -10.01 -10.67
C GLY A 564 26.32 -9.61 -11.74
N LEU A 565 26.48 -8.42 -12.35
CA LEU A 565 25.61 -7.94 -13.42
C LEU A 565 25.61 -8.88 -14.63
N LEU A 566 26.77 -9.39 -15.03
CA LEU A 566 26.88 -10.37 -16.11
C LEU A 566 26.20 -11.69 -15.79
N GLN A 567 26.30 -12.18 -14.54
CA GLN A 567 25.63 -13.42 -14.12
C GLN A 567 24.10 -13.27 -14.06
N LEU A 568 23.64 -12.07 -13.72
CA LEU A 568 22.22 -11.79 -13.52
C LEU A 568 21.51 -11.44 -14.83
N ALA A 569 22.18 -10.75 -15.76
CA ALA A 569 21.54 -10.21 -16.95
C ALA A 569 20.86 -11.27 -17.82
N ARG A 570 19.59 -11.01 -18.17
CA ARG A 570 18.76 -11.87 -19.03
C ARG A 570 18.89 -11.46 -20.50
N GLN A 571 18.84 -12.45 -21.40
CA GLN A 571 18.71 -12.22 -22.83
C GLN A 571 17.25 -11.83 -23.13
N SER A 572 16.94 -10.55 -23.00
CA SER A 572 15.58 -10.02 -23.07
C SER A 572 15.25 -9.51 -24.47
N VAL A 573 13.98 -9.62 -24.85
CA VAL A 573 13.43 -8.99 -26.05
C VAL A 573 12.60 -7.80 -25.61
N ALA A 574 12.99 -6.61 -26.03
CA ALA A 574 12.24 -5.37 -25.89
C ALA A 574 11.11 -5.33 -26.93
N LEU A 575 9.93 -4.85 -26.53
CA LEU A 575 8.76 -4.68 -27.38
C LEU A 575 8.18 -3.28 -27.12
N ALA A 576 7.90 -2.52 -28.17
CA ALA A 576 7.23 -1.22 -28.07
C ALA A 576 6.13 -1.11 -29.11
N THR A 577 4.98 -0.57 -28.71
CA THR A 577 3.92 -0.15 -29.63
C THR A 577 4.43 0.96 -30.55
N THR A 578 3.97 0.95 -31.80
CA THR A 578 4.52 1.80 -32.86
C THR A 578 3.45 2.62 -33.57
N ALA A 579 2.60 1.96 -34.34
CA ALA A 579 1.52 2.58 -35.08
C ALA A 579 0.21 1.83 -34.81
N PRO A 580 -0.94 2.52 -34.92
CA PRO A 580 -2.25 1.87 -34.85
C PRO A 580 -2.32 0.71 -35.84
N ASP A 581 -2.90 -0.41 -35.43
CA ASP A 581 -3.12 -1.56 -36.29
C ASP A 581 -4.57 -1.55 -36.80
N ASP A 582 -4.74 -1.46 -38.11
CA ASP A 582 -6.03 -1.44 -38.79
C ASP A 582 -6.49 -2.86 -39.21
N TYR A 583 -5.80 -3.90 -38.74
CA TYR A 583 -6.03 -5.31 -39.03
C TYR A 583 -5.84 -5.69 -40.51
N ALA A 584 -5.19 -4.85 -41.32
CA ALA A 584 -4.94 -5.13 -42.74
C ALA A 584 -3.89 -6.23 -42.95
N ASN A 585 -2.96 -6.40 -42.01
CA ASN A 585 -1.95 -7.46 -42.02
C ASN A 585 -2.23 -8.44 -40.88
N THR A 586 -2.04 -9.73 -41.16
CA THR A 586 -2.17 -10.78 -40.16
C THR A 586 -0.82 -11.28 -39.69
N GLY A 587 -0.72 -11.68 -38.43
CA GLY A 587 0.46 -12.37 -37.89
C GLY A 587 1.63 -11.44 -37.57
N ASN A 588 1.42 -10.13 -37.50
CA ASN A 588 2.36 -9.19 -36.91
C ASN A 588 2.30 -9.24 -35.37
N HIS A 589 3.28 -8.62 -34.69
CA HIS A 589 3.15 -8.33 -33.27
C HIS A 589 2.05 -7.30 -33.05
N ARG A 590 1.15 -7.56 -32.11
CA ARG A 590 0.07 -6.63 -31.73
C ARG A 590 -0.13 -6.62 -30.23
N PHE A 591 -0.39 -5.43 -29.69
CA PHE A 591 -0.89 -5.22 -28.34
C PHE A 591 -2.23 -4.49 -28.42
N GLY A 592 -3.18 -4.93 -27.60
CA GLY A 592 -4.57 -4.44 -27.62
C GLY A 592 -5.36 -4.89 -28.85
N GLY A 593 -6.64 -4.57 -28.87
CA GLY A 593 -7.58 -4.95 -29.92
C GLY A 593 -8.01 -6.41 -29.86
N LEU A 594 -8.07 -7.05 -31.03
CA LEU A 594 -8.42 -8.45 -31.21
C LEU A 594 -7.29 -9.24 -31.90
N PRO A 595 -7.21 -10.56 -31.65
CA PRO A 595 -6.19 -11.46 -32.21
C PRO A 595 -6.47 -11.87 -33.66
N ASP A 596 -5.40 -12.17 -34.42
CA ASP A 596 -5.50 -12.91 -35.68
C ASP A 596 -5.52 -14.41 -35.39
N LEU A 597 -6.70 -15.01 -35.20
CA LEU A 597 -6.83 -16.41 -34.77
C LEU A 597 -6.70 -17.40 -35.94
N PRO A 598 -6.16 -18.61 -35.70
CA PRO A 598 -6.29 -19.71 -36.65
C PRO A 598 -7.77 -20.03 -36.92
N PRO A 599 -8.15 -20.42 -38.15
CA PRO A 599 -9.55 -20.53 -38.57
C PRO A 599 -10.36 -21.59 -37.81
N ASP A 600 -9.67 -22.57 -37.20
CA ASP A 600 -10.28 -23.65 -36.41
C ASP A 600 -10.22 -23.40 -34.89
N ILE A 601 -9.77 -22.22 -34.45
CA ILE A 601 -9.71 -21.84 -33.04
C ILE A 601 -10.76 -20.77 -32.75
N ALA A 602 -11.75 -21.12 -31.95
CA ALA A 602 -12.75 -20.16 -31.46
C ALA A 602 -12.11 -19.12 -30.53
N TYR A 603 -12.70 -17.92 -30.48
CA TYR A 603 -12.28 -16.89 -29.55
C TYR A 603 -12.36 -17.42 -28.10
N PRO A 604 -11.29 -17.31 -27.31
CA PRO A 604 -11.29 -17.84 -25.95
C PRO A 604 -12.39 -17.23 -25.05
N SER A 605 -13.16 -18.09 -24.40
CA SER A 605 -14.25 -17.72 -23.51
C SER A 605 -14.22 -18.49 -22.20
N PHE A 606 -14.98 -18.01 -21.21
CA PHE A 606 -15.27 -18.70 -19.96
C PHE A 606 -16.73 -18.42 -19.53
N THR A 607 -17.21 -19.15 -18.53
CA THR A 607 -18.53 -18.93 -17.94
C THR A 607 -18.39 -18.14 -16.66
N ASP A 608 -19.04 -16.98 -16.58
CA ASP A 608 -19.04 -16.13 -15.39
C ASP A 608 -19.85 -16.75 -14.22
N GLN A 609 -19.81 -16.12 -13.05
CA GLN A 609 -20.53 -16.58 -11.86
C GLN A 609 -22.06 -16.59 -12.04
N ASN A 610 -22.59 -15.86 -13.04
CA ASN A 610 -24.00 -15.78 -13.38
C ASN A 610 -24.42 -16.80 -14.45
N GLY A 611 -23.48 -17.59 -14.97
CA GLY A 611 -23.72 -18.59 -16.01
C GLY A 611 -23.69 -18.04 -17.44
N HIS A 612 -23.23 -16.81 -17.66
CA HIS A 612 -23.08 -16.22 -18.99
C HIS A 612 -21.72 -16.57 -19.59
N GLU A 613 -21.69 -16.84 -20.89
CA GLU A 613 -20.44 -16.99 -21.63
C GLU A 613 -19.85 -15.60 -21.94
N LYS A 614 -18.59 -15.40 -21.57
CA LYS A 614 -17.85 -14.15 -21.72
C LYS A 614 -16.50 -14.41 -22.37
N GLY A 615 -16.11 -13.52 -23.28
CA GLY A 615 -14.82 -13.55 -23.94
C GLY A 615 -13.70 -13.13 -23.00
N LEU A 616 -12.56 -13.81 -23.07
CA LEU A 616 -11.34 -13.36 -22.40
C LEU A 616 -10.82 -12.06 -23.04
N GLN A 617 -10.27 -11.17 -22.22
CA GLN A 617 -9.62 -9.96 -22.70
C GLN A 617 -8.31 -10.29 -23.41
N PHE A 618 -8.16 -9.80 -24.64
CA PHE A 618 -6.94 -9.99 -25.42
C PHE A 618 -5.89 -8.95 -25.03
N ILE A 619 -4.67 -9.41 -24.73
CA ILE A 619 -3.55 -8.54 -24.34
C ILE A 619 -2.58 -8.38 -25.51
N ALA A 620 -2.11 -9.49 -26.08
CA ALA A 620 -1.09 -9.43 -27.12
C ALA A 620 -1.05 -10.67 -28.01
N GLN A 621 -0.51 -10.50 -29.22
CA GLN A 621 -0.01 -11.61 -30.04
C GLN A 621 1.45 -11.36 -30.45
N LEU A 622 2.27 -12.40 -30.47
CA LEU A 622 3.68 -12.34 -30.85
C LEU A 622 4.01 -13.37 -31.92
N ASN A 623 4.64 -12.92 -33.00
CA ASN A 623 5.18 -13.78 -34.04
C ASN A 623 6.57 -14.30 -33.63
N CYS A 624 6.65 -15.59 -33.34
CA CYS A 624 7.86 -16.24 -32.88
C CYS A 624 8.96 -16.29 -33.96
N ALA A 625 8.58 -16.39 -35.25
CA ALA A 625 9.53 -16.38 -36.36
C ALA A 625 10.22 -15.02 -36.51
N ASP A 626 9.46 -13.93 -36.36
CA ASP A 626 9.95 -12.57 -36.53
C ASP A 626 10.99 -12.19 -35.46
N ILE A 627 10.80 -12.62 -34.21
CA ILE A 627 11.77 -12.39 -33.12
C ILE A 627 12.81 -13.50 -32.96
N SER A 628 12.80 -14.53 -33.82
CA SER A 628 13.72 -15.66 -33.70
C SER A 628 15.19 -15.26 -33.83
N HIS A 629 15.51 -14.17 -34.52
CA HIS A 629 16.89 -13.68 -34.63
C HIS A 629 17.39 -12.93 -33.38
N LEU A 630 16.51 -12.65 -32.42
CA LEU A 630 16.80 -11.90 -31.20
C LEU A 630 17.07 -12.81 -29.98
N GLN A 631 16.56 -14.04 -30.02
CA GLN A 631 16.53 -14.97 -28.89
C GLN A 631 16.54 -16.43 -29.35
N ASP A 632 16.88 -17.37 -28.45
CA ASP A 632 16.97 -18.81 -28.75
C ASP A 632 16.03 -19.71 -27.91
N TYR A 633 15.21 -19.14 -27.01
CA TYR A 633 14.38 -19.88 -26.06
C TYR A 633 12.90 -20.06 -26.45
N LEU A 634 12.28 -19.09 -27.13
CA LEU A 634 10.93 -19.25 -27.66
C LEU A 634 10.96 -20.17 -28.90
N PRO A 635 9.80 -20.73 -29.29
CA PRO A 635 9.68 -21.41 -30.58
C PRO A 635 10.23 -20.57 -31.74
N ARG A 636 10.74 -21.24 -32.77
CA ARG A 636 11.35 -20.59 -33.94
C ARG A 636 10.34 -20.21 -35.02
N THR A 637 9.11 -20.70 -34.90
CA THR A 637 7.98 -20.55 -35.81
C THR A 637 6.71 -20.35 -35.00
N GLY A 638 5.63 -19.94 -35.66
CA GLY A 638 4.31 -19.84 -35.05
C GLY A 638 3.99 -18.51 -34.37
N MET A 639 2.82 -18.47 -33.75
CA MET A 639 2.25 -17.32 -33.06
C MET A 639 1.92 -17.67 -31.60
N LEU A 640 2.22 -16.75 -30.70
CA LEU A 640 1.73 -16.76 -29.32
C LEU A 640 0.61 -15.74 -29.16
N TYR A 641 -0.42 -16.08 -28.39
CA TYR A 641 -1.54 -15.20 -28.05
C TYR A 641 -1.76 -15.20 -26.54
N PHE A 642 -2.00 -14.03 -25.97
CA PHE A 642 -2.09 -13.81 -24.52
C PHE A 642 -3.45 -13.23 -24.17
N PHE A 643 -4.15 -13.89 -23.25
CA PHE A 643 -5.45 -13.48 -22.76
C PHE A 643 -5.49 -13.55 -21.24
N ILE A 644 -6.34 -12.72 -20.65
CA ILE A 644 -6.74 -12.75 -19.23
C ILE A 644 -8.26 -12.71 -19.12
N GLN A 645 -8.83 -13.07 -17.97
CA GLN A 645 -10.26 -12.87 -17.73
C GLN A 645 -10.53 -11.38 -17.47
N ASP A 646 -9.90 -10.82 -16.44
CA ASP A 646 -9.85 -9.38 -16.13
C ASP A 646 -8.62 -9.06 -15.26
N GLN A 647 -8.57 -7.84 -14.70
CA GLN A 647 -7.48 -7.39 -13.82
C GLN A 647 -7.60 -7.83 -12.35
N GLU A 648 -8.73 -8.43 -11.92
CA GLU A 648 -8.96 -8.89 -10.54
C GLU A 648 -8.71 -10.41 -10.41
N GLU A 649 -9.27 -11.19 -11.32
CA GLU A 649 -9.06 -12.62 -11.50
C GLU A 649 -8.35 -12.86 -12.83
N MET A 650 -7.01 -12.87 -12.85
CA MET A 650 -6.25 -12.90 -14.12
C MET A 650 -6.61 -14.06 -15.06
N GLY A 651 -6.84 -15.27 -14.53
CA GLY A 651 -7.25 -16.44 -15.31
C GLY A 651 -6.56 -16.60 -16.69
N PRO A 652 -5.22 -16.62 -16.75
CA PRO A 652 -4.50 -16.45 -18.00
C PRO A 652 -4.72 -17.62 -18.96
N LYS A 653 -4.81 -17.28 -20.25
CA LYS A 653 -4.79 -18.27 -21.33
C LYS A 653 -3.77 -17.87 -22.37
N VAL A 654 -2.81 -18.77 -22.61
CA VAL A 654 -1.79 -18.60 -23.64
C VAL A 654 -1.97 -19.67 -24.71
N ILE A 655 -2.09 -19.23 -25.96
CA ILE A 655 -2.23 -20.12 -27.11
C ILE A 655 -0.96 -20.05 -27.94
N TYR A 656 -0.40 -21.21 -28.28
CA TYR A 656 0.67 -21.32 -29.27
C TYR A 656 0.15 -22.02 -30.52
N PHE A 657 0.34 -21.40 -31.68
CA PHE A 657 -0.03 -21.93 -32.98
C PHE A 657 1.19 -22.04 -33.90
N ASP A 658 1.59 -23.27 -34.22
CA ASP A 658 2.74 -23.59 -35.10
C ASP A 658 2.31 -23.96 -36.54
N GLY A 659 1.14 -23.48 -36.97
CA GLY A 659 0.61 -23.77 -38.30
C GLY A 659 1.00 -22.73 -39.36
N ASP A 660 0.40 -22.83 -40.54
CA ASP A 660 0.63 -21.89 -41.64
C ASP A 660 0.00 -20.52 -41.31
N LEU A 661 0.84 -19.52 -41.03
CA LEU A 661 0.41 -18.18 -40.65
C LEU A 661 -0.33 -17.45 -41.79
N THR A 662 -0.25 -17.91 -43.04
CA THR A 662 -1.05 -17.35 -44.14
C THR A 662 -2.53 -17.73 -44.07
N THR A 663 -2.88 -18.68 -43.18
CA THR A 663 -4.25 -19.14 -42.99
C THR A 663 -4.98 -18.42 -41.85
N LEU A 664 -4.31 -17.53 -41.12
CA LEU A 664 -4.91 -16.79 -40.01
C LEU A 664 -6.12 -15.98 -40.46
N GLN A 665 -7.19 -16.05 -39.67
CA GLN A 665 -8.33 -15.14 -39.78
C GLN A 665 -7.93 -13.81 -39.15
N SER A 666 -8.02 -12.73 -39.93
CA SER A 666 -7.81 -11.38 -39.42
C SER A 666 -8.81 -11.05 -38.32
N ALA A 667 -8.34 -10.33 -37.30
CA ALA A 667 -9.15 -9.75 -36.25
C ALA A 667 -10.35 -8.95 -36.77
N ALA A 668 -10.25 -8.26 -37.92
CA ALA A 668 -11.37 -7.54 -38.54
C ALA A 668 -12.52 -8.45 -38.99
N GLY A 669 -12.26 -9.74 -39.13
CA GLY A 669 -13.27 -10.76 -39.44
C GLY A 669 -13.85 -11.46 -38.21
N LEU A 670 -13.45 -11.06 -36.99
CA LEU A 670 -14.03 -11.56 -35.75
C LEU A 670 -15.25 -10.69 -35.39
N ASP A 671 -16.43 -11.30 -35.36
CA ASP A 671 -17.70 -10.65 -34.99
C ASP A 671 -17.84 -10.64 -33.45
N ILE A 672 -16.98 -9.87 -32.79
CA ILE A 672 -16.88 -9.77 -31.32
C ILE A 672 -17.20 -8.35 -30.87
N GLU A 673 -18.30 -8.20 -30.14
CA GLU A 673 -18.74 -6.93 -29.56
C GLU A 673 -18.04 -6.66 -28.21
N GLU A 674 -17.86 -5.39 -27.83
CA GLU A 674 -17.24 -5.01 -26.55
C GLU A 674 -17.95 -5.62 -25.34
N ASP A 675 -19.28 -5.63 -25.33
CA ASP A 675 -20.11 -6.21 -24.26
C ASP A 675 -19.89 -7.72 -24.03
N TYR A 676 -19.29 -8.42 -25.00
CA TYR A 676 -18.94 -9.83 -24.86
C TYR A 676 -17.69 -10.03 -24.02
N ILE A 677 -16.75 -9.08 -24.02
CA ILE A 677 -15.55 -9.12 -23.21
C ILE A 677 -15.93 -8.89 -21.74
N PHE A 678 -15.25 -9.60 -20.82
CA PHE A 678 -15.62 -9.58 -19.41
C PHE A 678 -15.25 -8.29 -18.67
N ASP A 679 -14.14 -7.66 -19.06
CA ASP A 679 -13.55 -6.51 -18.36
C ASP A 679 -14.27 -5.18 -18.65
N GLN A 680 -14.27 -4.28 -17.65
CA GLN A 680 -14.95 -2.96 -17.75
C GLN A 680 -14.28 -2.01 -18.77
N ASN A 681 -13.02 -2.25 -19.15
CA ASN A 681 -12.32 -1.43 -20.14
C ASN A 681 -12.59 -1.87 -21.58
N GLY A 682 -13.38 -2.93 -21.80
CA GLY A 682 -13.76 -3.42 -23.12
C GLY A 682 -12.58 -3.88 -23.97
N ILE A 683 -12.63 -3.61 -25.27
CA ILE A 683 -11.58 -3.95 -26.24
C ILE A 683 -10.57 -2.81 -26.30
N TYR A 684 -9.33 -3.07 -25.91
CA TYR A 684 -8.23 -2.10 -25.99
C TYR A 684 -7.95 -1.64 -27.42
N THR A 685 -7.27 -0.49 -27.57
CA THR A 685 -6.92 0.04 -28.90
C THR A 685 -5.79 -0.79 -29.53
N PRO A 686 -5.92 -1.30 -30.76
CA PRO A 686 -4.91 -2.14 -31.40
C PRO A 686 -3.70 -1.35 -31.89
N PHE A 687 -2.49 -1.78 -31.51
CA PHE A 687 -1.23 -1.24 -32.01
C PHE A 687 -0.27 -2.34 -32.47
N GLN A 688 0.41 -2.08 -33.59
CA GLN A 688 1.54 -2.90 -34.02
C GLN A 688 2.73 -2.67 -33.09
N ALA A 689 3.61 -3.67 -32.94
CA ALA A 689 4.82 -3.53 -32.15
C ALA A 689 6.10 -3.88 -32.92
N ALA A 690 7.17 -3.17 -32.59
CA ALA A 690 8.54 -3.50 -32.99
C ALA A 690 9.26 -4.25 -31.86
N ALA A 691 10.33 -4.97 -32.21
CA ALA A 691 11.12 -5.74 -31.27
C ALA A 691 12.62 -5.52 -31.47
N ASP A 692 13.39 -5.56 -30.39
CA ASP A 692 14.86 -5.56 -30.39
C ASP A 692 15.38 -6.34 -29.18
N LYS A 693 16.65 -6.74 -29.16
CA LYS A 693 17.23 -7.49 -28.02
C LYS A 693 18.09 -6.60 -27.13
N TYR A 694 18.09 -6.88 -25.83
CA TYR A 694 18.90 -6.14 -24.85
C TYR A 694 19.27 -6.99 -23.64
N PRO A 695 20.33 -6.62 -22.89
CA PRO A 695 20.64 -7.26 -21.62
C PRO A 695 19.70 -6.71 -20.54
N GLY A 696 18.68 -7.48 -20.17
CA GLY A 696 17.73 -7.11 -19.12
C GLY A 696 18.32 -7.31 -17.73
N ILE A 697 18.25 -6.29 -16.88
CA ILE A 697 18.68 -6.30 -15.47
C ILE A 697 17.50 -5.94 -14.56
N PRO A 698 17.48 -6.38 -13.29
CA PRO A 698 16.37 -6.08 -12.39
C PRO A 698 16.38 -4.62 -11.91
N PHE A 699 15.29 -4.24 -11.27
CA PHE A 699 15.19 -3.00 -10.52
C PHE A 699 15.79 -3.21 -9.13
N PHE A 700 16.97 -2.63 -8.87
CA PHE A 700 17.73 -2.96 -7.67
C PHE A 700 17.06 -2.56 -6.35
N TYR A 701 16.13 -1.59 -6.36
CA TYR A 701 15.37 -1.10 -5.20
C TYR A 701 14.65 -2.19 -4.37
N ASN A 702 14.36 -3.36 -4.95
CA ASN A 702 13.79 -4.50 -4.25
C ASN A 702 14.11 -5.83 -4.96
N ALA A 703 15.37 -6.00 -5.41
CA ALA A 703 15.78 -7.15 -6.21
C ALA A 703 16.67 -8.14 -5.47
N ARG A 704 16.82 -7.97 -4.14
CA ARG A 704 17.75 -8.74 -3.30
C ARG A 704 17.60 -10.26 -3.50
N ASP A 705 16.37 -10.75 -3.59
CA ASP A 705 16.03 -12.16 -3.82
C ASP A 705 16.70 -12.76 -5.09
N TYR A 706 16.99 -11.94 -6.10
CA TYR A 706 17.62 -12.43 -7.33
C TYR A 706 19.11 -12.72 -7.18
N PHE A 707 19.80 -12.03 -6.27
CA PHE A 707 21.26 -11.99 -6.24
C PHE A 707 21.90 -12.26 -4.88
N GLN A 708 21.16 -12.24 -3.77
CA GLN A 708 21.74 -12.33 -2.41
C GLN A 708 22.70 -13.52 -2.21
N ASP A 709 22.40 -14.69 -2.80
CA ASP A 709 23.23 -15.90 -2.67
C ASP A 709 24.24 -16.09 -3.81
N LYS A 710 24.14 -15.29 -4.88
CA LYS A 710 24.87 -15.50 -6.15
C LYS A 710 25.89 -14.41 -6.43
N ALA A 711 25.51 -13.17 -6.15
CA ALA A 711 26.28 -11.97 -6.41
C ALA A 711 26.00 -10.93 -5.30
N PRO A 712 26.45 -11.20 -4.06
CA PRO A 712 26.22 -10.33 -2.91
C PRO A 712 26.83 -8.93 -3.12
N GLU A 713 27.82 -8.79 -4.00
CA GLU A 713 28.36 -7.48 -4.38
C GLU A 713 27.32 -6.53 -4.99
N LEU A 714 26.20 -7.07 -5.53
CA LEU A 714 25.14 -6.26 -6.11
C LEU A 714 24.21 -5.62 -5.06
N GLU A 715 24.33 -5.99 -3.78
CA GLU A 715 23.53 -5.40 -2.70
C GLU A 715 23.71 -3.88 -2.63
N ALA A 716 24.92 -3.40 -2.88
CA ALA A 716 25.20 -1.96 -2.94
C ALA A 716 24.42 -1.23 -4.06
N LEU A 717 23.99 -1.92 -5.12
CA LEU A 717 23.22 -1.31 -6.21
C LEU A 717 21.79 -0.93 -5.80
N GLU A 718 21.24 -1.54 -4.75
CA GLU A 718 19.91 -1.17 -4.20
C GLU A 718 19.88 0.29 -3.74
N GLU A 719 21.04 0.78 -3.29
CA GLU A 719 21.31 2.10 -2.76
C GLU A 719 21.71 3.12 -3.86
N MET A 720 21.98 2.65 -5.08
CA MET A 720 22.49 3.44 -6.21
C MET A 720 21.41 3.71 -7.26
N TYR A 721 20.35 4.44 -6.87
CA TYR A 721 19.18 4.63 -7.74
C TYR A 721 19.51 5.33 -9.06
N ASP A 722 20.26 6.42 -9.03
CA ASP A 722 20.57 7.20 -10.24
C ASP A 722 21.49 6.41 -11.18
N GLU A 723 22.47 5.68 -10.65
CA GLU A 723 23.39 4.86 -11.42
C GLU A 723 22.72 3.63 -12.01
N THR A 724 21.85 2.95 -11.25
CA THR A 724 21.11 1.79 -11.75
C THR A 724 20.06 2.19 -12.78
N LYS A 725 19.42 3.35 -12.61
CA LYS A 725 18.56 3.97 -13.63
C LYS A 725 19.36 4.30 -14.89
N ALA A 726 20.49 5.00 -14.76
CA ALA A 726 21.35 5.34 -15.89
C ALA A 726 21.91 4.10 -16.58
N LEU A 727 22.25 3.05 -15.83
CA LEU A 727 22.66 1.76 -16.36
C LEU A 727 21.54 1.14 -17.18
N LYS A 728 20.33 1.06 -16.63
CA LYS A 728 19.18 0.50 -17.34
C LYS A 728 18.89 1.26 -18.65
N GLU A 729 18.89 2.59 -18.61
CA GLU A 729 18.72 3.44 -19.79
C GLU A 729 19.83 3.25 -20.82
N ALA A 730 21.09 3.08 -20.39
CA ALA A 730 22.22 2.82 -21.28
C ALA A 730 22.19 1.44 -21.93
N LEU A 731 21.44 0.48 -21.37
CA LEU A 731 21.23 -0.85 -21.92
C LEU A 731 20.03 -0.92 -22.88
N TYR A 732 19.18 0.10 -22.93
CA TYR A 732 18.02 0.09 -23.81
C TYR A 732 18.45 0.06 -25.28
N PRO A 733 17.81 -0.80 -26.09
CA PRO A 733 18.14 -0.93 -27.48
C PRO A 733 17.39 0.13 -28.29
N SER A 734 17.36 0.01 -29.62
CA SER A 734 16.68 1.01 -30.47
C SER A 734 15.16 1.04 -30.26
N VAL A 735 14.59 -0.10 -29.85
CA VAL A 735 13.20 -0.26 -29.45
C VAL A 735 13.14 -0.20 -27.92
N ASN A 736 12.47 0.81 -27.36
CA ASN A 736 12.32 0.91 -25.92
C ASN A 736 11.60 -0.32 -25.33
N PRO A 737 12.06 -0.89 -24.20
CA PRO A 737 11.41 -2.06 -23.59
C PRO A 737 10.18 -1.64 -22.77
N VAL A 738 9.15 -1.10 -23.45
CA VAL A 738 7.84 -0.80 -22.84
C VAL A 738 7.20 -2.11 -22.37
N HIS A 739 7.11 -3.07 -23.28
CA HIS A 739 6.80 -4.47 -22.99
C HIS A 739 8.05 -5.31 -23.23
N SER A 740 8.06 -6.57 -22.75
CA SER A 740 9.27 -7.39 -22.90
C SER A 740 9.06 -8.89 -22.67
N VAL A 741 9.96 -9.70 -23.21
CA VAL A 741 10.06 -11.14 -22.96
C VAL A 741 11.38 -11.46 -22.25
N ASN A 742 11.36 -12.43 -21.33
CA ASN A 742 12.51 -12.86 -20.53
C ASN A 742 13.21 -11.69 -19.83
N SER A 743 12.41 -10.76 -19.31
CA SER A 743 12.85 -9.56 -18.59
C SER A 743 12.62 -9.70 -17.10
N TYR A 744 12.87 -8.62 -16.36
CA TYR A 744 12.48 -8.48 -14.96
C TYR A 744 11.22 -7.61 -14.88
N VAL A 745 10.35 -7.94 -13.92
CA VAL A 745 9.20 -7.14 -13.54
C VAL A 745 9.55 -6.41 -12.25
N PHE A 746 9.18 -5.13 -12.16
CA PHE A 746 9.28 -4.42 -10.88
C PHE A 746 8.23 -5.00 -9.93
N LYS A 747 8.58 -5.21 -8.66
CA LYS A 747 7.66 -5.65 -7.61
C LYS A 747 8.01 -4.95 -6.30
N GLN A 748 7.02 -4.42 -5.60
CA GLN A 748 7.15 -3.92 -4.22
C GLN A 748 7.23 -5.05 -3.20
N HIS A 749 6.68 -6.22 -3.54
CA HIS A 749 6.71 -7.43 -2.74
C HIS A 749 7.34 -8.59 -3.55
N ASP A 750 7.12 -9.85 -3.16
CA ASP A 750 7.69 -11.08 -3.77
C ASP A 750 8.01 -11.01 -5.28
N THR A 751 9.03 -11.75 -5.73
CA THR A 751 9.35 -11.84 -7.17
C THR A 751 8.29 -12.60 -7.98
N PRO A 752 8.12 -12.31 -9.29
CA PRO A 752 7.24 -13.08 -10.18
C PRO A 752 7.52 -14.58 -10.15
N GLU A 753 8.78 -14.97 -10.03
CA GLU A 753 9.20 -16.37 -9.90
C GLU A 753 8.73 -16.98 -8.58
N ALA A 754 8.82 -16.25 -7.46
CA ALA A 754 8.32 -16.71 -6.17
C ALA A 754 6.79 -16.88 -6.19
N GLU A 755 6.06 -15.95 -6.81
CA GLU A 755 4.61 -16.07 -6.99
C GLU A 755 4.23 -17.27 -7.86
N ALA A 756 4.90 -17.46 -9.00
CA ALA A 756 4.68 -18.62 -9.87
C ALA A 756 4.98 -19.94 -9.14
N VAL A 757 6.04 -19.98 -8.32
CA VAL A 757 6.35 -21.16 -7.48
C VAL A 757 5.29 -21.36 -6.40
N ASN A 758 4.79 -20.30 -5.76
CA ASN A 758 3.70 -20.42 -4.79
C ASN A 758 2.42 -20.99 -5.42
N ALA A 759 2.08 -20.55 -6.63
CA ALA A 759 0.87 -20.99 -7.33
C ALA A 759 1.03 -22.39 -7.97
N LEU A 760 2.15 -22.62 -8.65
CA LEU A 760 2.33 -23.76 -9.56
C LEU A 760 3.46 -24.71 -9.15
N LYS A 761 4.19 -24.43 -8.06
CA LYS A 761 5.31 -25.22 -7.51
C LYS A 761 6.56 -25.20 -8.40
N GLY A 762 7.56 -26.01 -8.06
CA GLY A 762 8.86 -26.04 -8.73
C GLY A 762 9.90 -25.17 -8.05
N LYS A 763 10.92 -24.77 -8.81
CA LYS A 763 12.01 -23.93 -8.31
C LYS A 763 11.98 -22.56 -8.98
N PRO A 764 12.27 -21.47 -8.26
CA PRO A 764 12.23 -20.12 -8.83
C PRO A 764 13.06 -19.98 -10.11
N GLU A 765 14.27 -20.57 -10.15
CA GLU A 765 15.16 -20.51 -11.30
C GLU A 765 14.65 -21.26 -12.54
N ASP A 766 13.64 -22.11 -12.40
CA ASP A 766 13.04 -22.88 -13.50
C ASP A 766 11.86 -22.14 -14.16
N TRP A 767 11.44 -21.01 -13.58
CA TRP A 767 10.43 -20.11 -14.14
C TRP A 767 11.08 -18.94 -14.90
N MET A 768 10.33 -18.35 -15.85
CA MET A 768 10.72 -17.14 -16.56
C MET A 768 9.51 -16.29 -16.94
N VAL A 769 9.73 -14.98 -17.10
CA VAL A 769 8.74 -14.02 -17.62
C VAL A 769 8.52 -14.25 -19.11
N LEU A 770 7.47 -14.99 -19.47
CA LEU A 770 7.06 -15.24 -20.85
C LEU A 770 6.68 -13.95 -21.58
N LEU A 771 5.99 -13.04 -20.90
CA LEU A 771 5.67 -11.72 -21.41
C LEU A 771 5.38 -10.77 -20.22
N ARG A 772 6.02 -9.61 -20.21
CA ARG A 772 5.69 -8.46 -19.34
C ARG A 772 5.04 -7.39 -20.21
N VAL A 773 3.90 -6.86 -19.77
CA VAL A 773 3.13 -5.81 -20.43
C VAL A 773 2.91 -4.67 -19.43
N SER A 774 3.65 -3.58 -19.60
CA SER A 774 3.42 -2.34 -18.85
C SER A 774 2.17 -1.59 -19.33
N SER A 775 1.66 -0.72 -18.46
CA SER A 775 0.70 0.32 -18.85
C SER A 775 1.25 1.12 -20.04
N ASP A 776 0.40 1.37 -21.03
CA ASP A 776 0.76 1.96 -22.33
C ASP A 776 -0.39 2.82 -22.86
N ASP A 777 -0.15 4.13 -22.92
CA ASP A 777 -1.10 5.14 -23.39
C ASP A 777 -1.58 4.89 -24.84
N ASN A 778 -0.76 4.24 -25.69
CA ASN A 778 -1.14 3.99 -27.08
C ASN A 778 -2.33 3.03 -27.18
N THR A 779 -2.30 1.94 -26.41
CA THR A 779 -3.34 0.90 -26.41
C THR A 779 -4.48 1.24 -25.45
N GLY A 780 -4.24 2.16 -24.51
CA GLY A 780 -5.13 2.42 -23.37
C GLY A 780 -4.95 1.41 -22.24
N PHE A 781 -3.84 0.66 -22.22
CA PHE A 781 -3.50 -0.20 -21.10
C PHE A 781 -3.24 0.66 -19.86
N ASN A 782 -4.09 0.49 -18.85
CA ASN A 782 -3.89 1.04 -17.53
C ASN A 782 -4.10 -0.07 -16.51
N PHE A 783 -3.00 -0.54 -15.92
CA PHE A 783 -3.01 -1.58 -14.90
C PHE A 783 -2.88 -0.87 -13.54
N TRP A 784 -4.04 -0.51 -12.98
CA TRP A 784 -4.18 0.24 -11.73
C TRP A 784 -3.41 1.58 -11.73
N ASP A 785 -2.39 1.76 -10.87
CA ASP A 785 -1.57 2.97 -10.82
C ASP A 785 -0.27 2.78 -11.63
N ALA A 786 -0.46 2.74 -12.96
CA ALA A 786 0.60 2.62 -13.96
C ALA A 786 1.49 1.36 -13.82
N GLY A 787 0.85 0.24 -13.50
CA GLY A 787 1.46 -1.05 -13.23
C GLY A 787 1.87 -1.90 -14.44
N ASP A 788 2.28 -3.14 -14.14
CA ASP A 788 2.67 -4.20 -15.07
C ASP A 788 1.80 -5.46 -14.89
N ILE A 789 1.35 -6.06 -15.99
CA ILE A 789 0.91 -7.47 -16.02
C ILE A 789 2.04 -8.32 -16.55
N TYR A 790 2.18 -9.54 -16.03
CA TYR A 790 3.22 -10.46 -16.46
C TYR A 790 2.77 -11.92 -16.46
N PHE A 791 3.19 -12.64 -17.49
CA PHE A 791 2.95 -14.07 -17.68
C PHE A 791 4.23 -14.85 -17.38
N MET A 792 4.14 -15.88 -16.55
CA MET A 792 5.25 -16.73 -16.14
C MET A 792 5.07 -18.15 -16.67
N ILE A 793 6.13 -18.72 -17.25
CA ILE A 793 6.14 -20.10 -17.73
C ILE A 793 7.33 -20.88 -17.17
N HIS A 794 7.12 -22.16 -16.89
CA HIS A 794 8.20 -23.07 -16.54
C HIS A 794 9.02 -23.42 -17.79
N LYS A 795 10.34 -23.33 -17.71
CA LYS A 795 11.25 -23.48 -18.86
C LYS A 795 11.14 -24.84 -19.55
N SER A 796 10.84 -25.91 -18.82
CA SER A 796 10.59 -27.22 -19.44
C SER A 796 9.32 -27.27 -20.28
N ASP A 797 8.29 -26.52 -19.93
CA ASP A 797 7.04 -26.49 -20.69
C ASP A 797 7.18 -25.61 -21.92
N LEU A 798 7.94 -24.51 -21.79
CA LEU A 798 8.36 -23.70 -22.93
C LEU A 798 9.07 -24.55 -24.00
N VAL A 799 10.04 -25.39 -23.61
CA VAL A 799 10.74 -26.29 -24.56
C VAL A 799 9.82 -27.35 -25.16
N GLN A 800 8.79 -27.78 -24.42
CA GLN A 800 7.75 -28.69 -24.96
C GLN A 800 6.78 -27.99 -25.89
N GLY A 801 6.73 -26.65 -25.91
CA GLY A 801 5.69 -25.88 -26.58
C GLY A 801 4.32 -26.04 -25.92
N ASP A 802 4.29 -26.36 -24.62
CA ASP A 802 3.06 -26.53 -23.84
C ASP A 802 2.79 -25.30 -22.99
N PHE A 803 1.84 -24.46 -23.43
CA PHE A 803 1.50 -23.20 -22.79
C PHE A 803 0.23 -23.31 -21.92
N SER A 804 -0.18 -24.53 -21.59
CA SER A 804 -1.43 -24.77 -20.84
C SER A 804 -1.33 -24.47 -19.34
N ASN A 805 -0.12 -24.30 -18.79
CA ASN A 805 0.11 -24.00 -17.38
C ASN A 805 1.01 -22.77 -17.21
N VAL A 806 0.41 -21.60 -17.39
CA VAL A 806 1.04 -20.28 -17.26
C VAL A 806 0.46 -19.58 -16.04
N TYR A 807 1.34 -19.02 -15.20
CA TYR A 807 0.92 -18.11 -14.13
C TYR A 807 0.85 -16.68 -14.66
N CYS A 808 -0.07 -15.86 -14.15
CA CYS A 808 -0.14 -14.44 -14.49
C CYS A 808 -0.40 -13.63 -13.24
N GLY A 809 0.36 -12.56 -13.07
CA GLY A 809 0.23 -11.62 -11.96
C GLY A 809 0.11 -10.18 -12.45
N LEU A 810 -0.30 -9.32 -11.54
CA LEU A 810 -0.30 -7.86 -11.68
C LEU A 810 0.65 -7.27 -10.62
N GLU A 811 1.28 -6.16 -10.96
CA GLU A 811 1.90 -5.27 -10.00
C GLU A 811 1.44 -3.84 -10.28
N SER A 812 1.20 -3.07 -9.23
CA SER A 812 0.90 -1.63 -9.27
C SER A 812 1.65 -0.90 -8.17
N SER A 813 1.80 0.42 -8.33
CA SER A 813 2.31 1.31 -7.29
C SER A 813 1.41 1.35 -6.04
#